data_AF-A0AA37MJG2-F1
#
_entry.id   AF-A0AA37MJG2-F1
#
_cell.length_a   1.000
_cell.length_b   1.000
_cell.length_c   1.000
_cell.angle_alpha   90.00
_cell.angle_beta   90.00
_cell.angle_gamma   90.00
#
_symmetry.space_group_name_H-M   'P 1'
#
loop_
_entity.id
_entity.type
_entity.pdbx_description
1 polymer ?
#
loop_
_entity_poly.entity_id
_entity_poly.type
_entity_poly.pdbx_seq_one_letter_code
_entity_poly.pdbx_strand_id
1 'polypeptide(L)'
;MVGCSESDFGGSEQNSLLGKAVNFDASISDAFVTRATYYHDGSFNEGDHLTIFRQEAVSGSSTQFSSDTEISRVYSLQGEYASTVNLGTSWKVLTGATGTYADKRSFVQTAADSLVWENGSTVRFRAWGRSNLANVLNNSKTNKASFYPDYTLSDWITVSGPTETIPMKLLHLACRIGFAPKSGNELAGIELCTEASDYVDDTEEGGLTAVEKAKAVEDAYHTMCMPAGVNMSNGTLYGLTQNHYTNTSDFSTIESSSVISSAAEDGLVPFGLLSADEIVNLVEHPQFMAVDGRRYMISIPYLMDNGTDQGSYIHLPAYTRFRVRLKDVNNGDQAATTNTEGSYHILTIGEVENNGTKVFADGIDLMPGYSYLFTVGYKYGKFTMSVNKSLSWTEQDAVAAETASADGSIATAKYDWWKKALFDAYTNLKNGKTSSYLPEFKIGSAEEFLEFIHLVNGTAATYTSGLTLNGEPEEILYPNATWTKDDETDEEGNAVTVTEEEAPGYVFYWHYQPASSTTAAKFYRSYLTGPYSFYEKNLNTKPHFKITLTADIDLQDVEIPAIGNSADHPFEGVFDGAGHTLKNVYVNGGCLFGYVKGAAISNLKIESNHTTSLLNTATADKEHAVYIAGVSVNAPTTHAIAHTVTGLGYVVGCVHEGTASGALVGTASNLYMYGCMETGSGLTSGAGALLDRYASGSTAFFAPLSSLTWGRFMCNYYDTQRSTGVNAVGTSSVTYLPQQYIRGAHSHVLKAKVDNLLSGDVNYNSLTSRQKEEMYGLAPWKAMNYAIYKYNTSVIGQSYPCNMQYNAGASLIYDNRYPQLSSGAPNSATYSASSYNVLLQNN
;
A
#
# COMPACT_ATOMS: atom_id res chain seq x y z
N MET A 1 -41.17 -30.91 -37.14
CA MET A 1 -40.45 -31.96 -36.37
C MET A 1 -39.08 -32.08 -37.02
N VAL A 2 -37.94 -31.70 -36.46
CA VAL A 2 -37.48 -31.30 -35.12
C VAL A 2 -36.34 -30.29 -35.44
N GLY A 3 -36.42 -29.02 -35.06
CA GLY A 3 -35.99 -28.55 -33.75
C GLY A 3 -34.45 -28.45 -33.69
N CYS A 4 -33.86 -27.40 -34.27
CA CYS A 4 -32.49 -27.02 -33.91
C CYS A 4 -32.57 -26.38 -32.51
N SER A 5 -32.12 -27.10 -31.49
CA SER A 5 -32.08 -26.60 -30.12
C SER A 5 -30.91 -25.65 -29.92
N GLU A 6 -31.21 -24.51 -29.31
CA GLU A 6 -30.27 -23.63 -28.62
C GLU A 6 -29.50 -24.44 -27.56
N SER A 7 -28.23 -24.78 -27.83
CA SER A 7 -27.31 -25.22 -26.79
C SER A 7 -25.88 -25.15 -27.33
N ASP A 8 -25.26 -23.97 -27.28
CA ASP A 8 -23.79 -23.83 -27.29
C ASP A 8 -23.34 -22.41 -26.87
N PHE A 9 -24.07 -21.78 -25.94
CA PHE A 9 -23.62 -20.55 -25.27
C PHE A 9 -23.63 -20.78 -23.75
N GLY A 10 -22.44 -21.05 -23.20
CA GLY A 10 -22.21 -21.13 -21.76
C GLY A 10 -21.32 -22.31 -21.35
N GLY A 11 -20.06 -22.04 -21.02
CA GLY A 11 -19.20 -23.05 -20.38
C GLY A 11 -19.83 -23.58 -19.09
N SER A 12 -19.42 -24.76 -18.61
CA SER A 12 -19.92 -25.39 -17.37
C SER A 12 -19.89 -24.47 -16.14
N GLU A 13 -18.98 -23.50 -16.15
CA GLU A 13 -18.79 -22.48 -15.13
C GLU A 13 -19.91 -21.42 -15.11
N GLN A 14 -20.32 -20.89 -16.27
CA GLN A 14 -21.40 -19.89 -16.37
C GLN A 14 -22.76 -20.48 -15.99
N ASN A 15 -23.01 -21.74 -16.36
CA ASN A 15 -24.22 -22.46 -15.95
C ASN A 15 -24.29 -22.68 -14.43
N SER A 16 -23.15 -22.73 -13.75
CA SER A 16 -23.10 -22.89 -12.28
C SER A 16 -23.45 -21.60 -11.51
N LEU A 17 -23.50 -20.46 -12.21
CA LEU A 17 -23.80 -19.14 -11.64
C LEU A 17 -25.27 -18.73 -11.79
N LEU A 18 -26.02 -19.40 -12.67
CA LEU A 18 -27.45 -19.16 -12.82
C LEU A 18 -28.19 -19.39 -11.50
N GLY A 19 -29.10 -18.48 -11.16
CA GLY A 19 -29.86 -18.46 -9.91
C GLY A 19 -29.07 -18.01 -8.68
N LYS A 20 -27.76 -17.70 -8.82
CA LYS A 20 -26.96 -17.12 -7.72
C LYS A 20 -27.02 -15.59 -7.75
N ALA A 21 -26.78 -15.00 -6.58
CA ALA A 21 -26.62 -13.56 -6.45
C ALA A 21 -25.43 -13.07 -7.30
N VAL A 22 -25.61 -11.92 -7.94
CA VAL A 22 -24.52 -11.23 -8.64
C VAL A 22 -23.56 -10.69 -7.60
N ASN A 23 -22.28 -11.03 -7.73
CA ASN A 23 -21.23 -10.49 -6.88
C ASN A 23 -20.66 -9.21 -7.50
N PHE A 24 -20.60 -8.13 -6.71
CA PHE A 24 -20.07 -6.84 -7.14
C PHE A 24 -18.76 -6.57 -6.39
N ASP A 25 -17.69 -6.35 -7.14
CA ASP A 25 -16.42 -5.85 -6.62
C ASP A 25 -16.37 -4.34 -6.86
N ALA A 26 -16.94 -3.59 -5.90
CA ALA A 26 -17.01 -2.15 -5.99
C ALA A 26 -15.74 -1.51 -5.42
N SER A 27 -15.12 -0.65 -6.22
CA SER A 27 -13.98 0.20 -5.86
C SER A 27 -14.28 1.66 -6.23
N ILE A 28 -13.59 2.59 -5.60
CA ILE A 28 -13.56 3.99 -6.05
C ILE A 28 -12.43 4.11 -7.08
N SER A 29 -12.75 4.66 -8.26
CA SER A 29 -11.87 4.85 -9.42
C SER A 29 -10.56 5.50 -9.04
N ASP A 30 -10.65 6.54 -8.18
CA ASP A 30 -9.54 7.33 -7.70
C ASP A 30 -9.87 7.76 -6.27
N ALA A 31 -9.03 7.43 -5.29
CA ALA A 31 -9.09 8.08 -3.99
C ALA A 31 -9.01 9.59 -4.22
N PHE A 32 -9.70 10.40 -3.41
CA PHE A 32 -9.52 11.86 -3.51
C PHE A 32 -8.03 12.19 -3.59
N VAL A 33 -7.63 13.15 -4.45
CA VAL A 33 -6.27 13.69 -4.45
C VAL A 33 -6.08 14.57 -3.20
N THR A 34 -6.16 13.95 -2.02
CA THR A 34 -5.61 14.42 -0.75
C THR A 34 -5.13 13.24 0.04
N ARG A 35 -3.88 13.34 0.44
CA ARG A 35 -3.16 12.31 1.13
C ARG A 35 -3.10 12.80 2.59
N ALA A 36 -3.97 12.22 3.40
CA ALA A 36 -4.09 12.43 4.83
C ALA A 36 -4.45 11.12 5.50
N THR A 37 -3.72 10.76 6.55
CA THR A 37 -3.78 9.46 7.20
C THR A 37 -5.15 9.18 7.83
N TYR A 38 -6.02 8.44 7.11
CA TYR A 38 -7.10 7.61 7.67
C TYR A 38 -7.49 6.52 6.66
N TYR A 39 -7.87 5.34 7.14
CA TYR A 39 -8.12 4.13 6.34
C TYR A 39 -9.34 4.17 5.38
N HIS A 40 -10.06 5.29 5.22
CA HIS A 40 -11.41 5.26 4.65
C HIS A 40 -11.84 6.45 3.76
N ASP A 41 -10.90 7.22 3.21
CA ASP A 41 -11.28 8.39 2.37
C ASP A 41 -11.09 8.20 0.85
N GLY A 42 -10.64 7.01 0.45
CA GLY A 42 -10.62 6.55 -0.95
C GLY A 42 -11.25 5.17 -1.12
N SER A 43 -12.02 4.75 -0.12
CA SER A 43 -12.65 3.44 -0.03
C SER A 43 -14.04 3.57 0.58
N PHE A 44 -14.88 2.56 0.39
CA PHE A 44 -16.19 2.53 0.99
C PHE A 44 -16.11 2.40 2.53
N ASN A 45 -17.00 3.09 3.23
CA ASN A 45 -17.16 3.05 4.67
C ASN A 45 -18.26 2.06 5.08
N GLU A 46 -18.17 1.51 6.29
CA GLU A 46 -19.25 0.69 6.81
C GLU A 46 -20.57 1.48 6.86
N GLY A 47 -21.62 0.86 6.35
CA GLY A 47 -22.94 1.45 6.21
C GLY A 47 -23.11 2.30 4.94
N ASP A 48 -22.10 2.43 4.08
CA ASP A 48 -22.27 3.07 2.76
C ASP A 48 -23.40 2.39 2.00
N HIS A 49 -24.19 3.18 1.28
CA HIS A 49 -25.29 2.67 0.46
C HIS A 49 -24.88 2.66 -1.01
N LEU A 50 -25.23 1.59 -1.73
CA LEU A 50 -25.00 1.44 -3.16
C LEU A 50 -26.30 1.00 -3.84
N THR A 51 -26.84 1.86 -4.69
CA THR A 51 -27.98 1.51 -5.53
C THR A 51 -27.47 1.01 -6.87
N ILE A 52 -27.70 -0.27 -7.18
CA ILE A 52 -27.25 -0.91 -8.41
C ILE A 52 -28.44 -1.09 -9.34
N PHE A 53 -28.30 -0.60 -10.56
CA PHE A 53 -29.25 -0.71 -11.64
C PHE A 53 -28.78 -1.80 -12.61
N ARG A 54 -29.70 -2.65 -13.08
CA ARG A 54 -29.45 -3.67 -14.11
C ARG A 54 -30.37 -3.40 -15.29
N GLN A 55 -29.82 -3.38 -16.49
CA GLN A 55 -30.59 -3.38 -17.74
C GLN A 55 -30.25 -4.61 -18.57
N GLU A 56 -31.25 -5.18 -19.23
CA GLU A 56 -31.07 -6.26 -20.18
C GLU A 56 -30.93 -5.71 -21.60
N ALA A 57 -30.07 -6.35 -22.39
CA ALA A 57 -29.95 -6.02 -23.80
C ALA A 57 -31.27 -6.33 -24.53
N VAL A 58 -31.60 -5.49 -25.52
CA VAL A 58 -32.77 -5.71 -26.38
C VAL A 58 -32.58 -7.02 -27.15
N SER A 59 -33.65 -7.82 -27.29
CA SER A 59 -33.63 -9.10 -28.00
C SER A 59 -32.93 -9.00 -29.36
N GLY A 60 -31.89 -9.82 -29.57
CA GLY A 60 -31.10 -9.85 -30.81
C GLY A 60 -29.98 -8.81 -30.89
N SER A 61 -29.73 -8.05 -29.83
CA SER A 61 -28.64 -7.06 -29.74
C SER A 61 -27.79 -7.29 -28.48
N SER A 62 -26.50 -6.97 -28.57
CA SER A 62 -25.56 -6.97 -27.44
C SER A 62 -25.08 -5.56 -27.04
N THR A 63 -25.55 -4.52 -27.74
CA THR A 63 -25.08 -3.12 -27.59
C THR A 63 -26.20 -2.12 -27.30
N GLN A 64 -27.45 -2.48 -27.61
CA GLN A 64 -28.65 -1.70 -27.28
C GLN A 64 -29.34 -2.28 -26.04
N PHE A 65 -29.71 -1.39 -25.13
CA PHE A 65 -30.36 -1.70 -23.85
C PHE A 65 -31.61 -0.84 -23.69
N SER A 66 -32.67 -1.41 -23.12
CA SER A 66 -33.91 -0.68 -22.88
C SER A 66 -34.02 -0.22 -21.43
N SER A 67 -34.44 1.02 -21.21
CA SER A 67 -34.83 1.49 -19.88
C SER A 67 -36.05 0.73 -19.32
N ASP A 68 -36.86 0.12 -20.19
CA ASP A 68 -38.06 -0.61 -19.79
C ASP A 68 -37.74 -1.95 -19.10
N THR A 69 -36.51 -2.45 -19.22
CA THR A 69 -36.04 -3.65 -18.51
C THR A 69 -35.24 -3.31 -17.26
N GLU A 70 -35.08 -2.01 -16.95
CA GLU A 70 -34.25 -1.59 -15.84
C GLU A 70 -34.89 -1.91 -14.48
N ILE A 71 -34.13 -2.64 -13.67
CA ILE A 71 -34.43 -2.92 -12.28
C ILE A 71 -33.35 -2.34 -11.38
N SER A 72 -33.67 -2.08 -10.11
CA SER A 72 -32.70 -1.57 -9.13
C SER A 72 -32.76 -2.31 -7.81
N ARG A 73 -31.61 -2.45 -7.16
CA ARG A 73 -31.48 -2.92 -5.78
C ARG A 73 -30.56 -2.03 -4.98
N VAL A 74 -30.92 -1.80 -3.72
CA VAL A 74 -30.09 -1.04 -2.77
C VAL A 74 -29.32 -2.01 -1.88
N TYR A 75 -28.02 -1.80 -1.79
CA TYR A 75 -27.09 -2.54 -0.95
C TYR A 75 -26.51 -1.61 0.09
N SER A 76 -26.11 -2.17 1.24
CA SER A 76 -25.32 -1.50 2.26
C SER A 76 -24.04 -2.28 2.51
N LEU A 77 -22.93 -1.56 2.63
CA LEU A 77 -21.66 -2.17 2.98
C LEU A 77 -21.69 -2.55 4.46
N GLN A 78 -21.60 -3.84 4.76
CA GLN A 78 -21.59 -4.31 6.14
C GLN A 78 -20.19 -4.79 6.52
N GLY A 79 -19.72 -4.40 7.71
CA GLY A 79 -18.59 -5.05 8.33
C GLY A 79 -18.94 -6.50 8.65
N GLU A 80 -18.06 -7.42 8.27
CA GLU A 80 -18.17 -8.81 8.68
C GLU A 80 -17.52 -8.94 10.04
N TYR A 81 -18.29 -9.17 11.09
CA TYR A 81 -17.77 -9.21 12.46
C TYR A 81 -17.75 -10.64 13.01
N ALA A 82 -16.60 -11.09 13.52
CA ALA A 82 -16.53 -12.20 14.47
C ALA A 82 -16.49 -11.64 15.89
N SER A 83 -17.65 -11.39 16.48
CA SER A 83 -17.90 -11.01 17.90
C SER A 83 -17.15 -9.80 18.49
N THR A 84 -16.03 -9.35 17.92
CA THR A 84 -15.22 -8.16 18.28
C THR A 84 -14.16 -7.81 17.22
N VAL A 85 -13.95 -8.63 16.18
CA VAL A 85 -12.94 -8.38 15.12
C VAL A 85 -13.63 -8.23 13.77
N ASN A 86 -13.26 -7.18 13.02
CA ASN A 86 -13.68 -6.98 11.63
C ASN A 86 -12.90 -7.93 10.71
N LEU A 87 -13.62 -8.76 9.97
CA LEU A 87 -13.16 -9.83 9.08
C LEU A 87 -13.14 -9.41 7.60
N GLY A 88 -13.68 -8.24 7.28
CA GLY A 88 -13.87 -7.75 5.92
C GLY A 88 -15.16 -6.94 5.78
N THR A 89 -15.49 -6.55 4.56
CA THR A 89 -16.74 -5.85 4.26
C THR A 89 -17.43 -6.50 3.06
N SER A 90 -18.74 -6.68 3.13
CA SER A 90 -19.53 -7.22 2.01
C SER A 90 -20.76 -6.37 1.73
N TRP A 91 -21.07 -6.21 0.43
CA TRP A 91 -22.28 -5.54 -0.02
C TRP A 91 -23.47 -6.47 0.18
N LYS A 92 -24.38 -6.11 1.09
CA LYS A 92 -25.59 -6.88 1.35
C LYS A 92 -26.82 -6.06 1.04
N VAL A 93 -27.88 -6.73 0.59
CA VAL A 93 -29.16 -6.07 0.30
C VAL A 93 -29.63 -5.31 1.53
N LEU A 94 -29.89 -4.01 1.36
CA LEU A 94 -30.42 -3.18 2.43
C LEU A 94 -31.90 -3.49 2.60
N THR A 95 -32.21 -4.23 3.67
CA THR A 95 -33.59 -4.59 4.03
C THR A 95 -34.37 -3.33 4.41
N GLY A 96 -35.58 -3.19 3.88
CA GLY A 96 -36.43 -2.01 4.09
C GLY A 96 -36.24 -0.89 3.06
N ALA A 97 -35.19 -0.93 2.24
CA ALA A 97 -35.01 0.02 1.14
C ALA A 97 -36.01 -0.23 0.01
N THR A 98 -36.22 0.77 -0.84
CA THR A 98 -37.10 0.66 -2.01
C THR A 98 -36.31 0.15 -3.21
N GLY A 99 -36.65 -1.04 -3.71
CA GLY A 99 -36.16 -1.58 -4.98
C GLY A 99 -37.18 -1.40 -6.11
N THR A 100 -36.77 -1.65 -7.36
CA THR A 100 -37.68 -1.57 -8.52
C THR A 100 -37.68 -2.86 -9.35
N TYR A 101 -38.84 -3.20 -9.92
CA TYR A 101 -38.99 -4.22 -10.96
C TYR A 101 -38.97 -3.60 -12.36
N ALA A 102 -38.89 -4.45 -13.39
CA ALA A 102 -38.79 -4.01 -14.79
C ALA A 102 -40.03 -3.21 -15.21
N ASP A 103 -41.21 -3.58 -14.70
CA ASP A 103 -42.47 -2.85 -14.90
C ASP A 103 -42.58 -1.53 -14.10
N LYS A 104 -41.45 -1.05 -13.55
CA LYS A 104 -41.32 0.19 -12.77
C LYS A 104 -42.10 0.21 -11.47
N ARG A 105 -42.68 -0.92 -11.04
CA ARG A 105 -43.26 -1.02 -9.71
C ARG A 105 -42.16 -1.06 -8.66
N SER A 106 -42.30 -0.20 -7.66
CA SER A 106 -41.47 -0.20 -6.46
C SER A 106 -41.90 -1.27 -5.47
N PHE A 107 -40.97 -1.78 -4.68
CA PHE A 107 -41.24 -2.70 -3.58
C PHE A 107 -40.26 -2.48 -2.43
N VAL A 108 -40.64 -2.92 -1.23
CA VAL A 108 -39.76 -2.88 -0.05
C VAL A 108 -38.90 -4.14 -0.06
N GLN A 109 -37.58 -3.96 -0.09
CA GLN A 109 -36.62 -5.07 -0.15
C GLN A 109 -36.56 -5.85 1.15
N THR A 110 -36.38 -7.16 1.00
CA THR A 110 -35.96 -8.11 2.03
C THR A 110 -34.51 -8.55 1.77
N ALA A 111 -33.90 -9.23 2.72
CA ALA A 111 -32.54 -9.77 2.56
C ALA A 111 -32.41 -10.77 1.38
N ALA A 112 -33.52 -11.29 0.84
CA ALA A 112 -33.52 -12.23 -0.28
C ALA A 112 -33.53 -11.53 -1.66
N ASP A 113 -33.76 -10.22 -1.72
CA ASP A 113 -34.01 -9.49 -2.97
C ASP A 113 -32.73 -9.06 -3.70
N SER A 114 -31.64 -9.83 -3.64
CA SER A 114 -30.43 -9.51 -4.39
C SER A 114 -30.69 -9.62 -5.90
N LEU A 115 -29.95 -8.84 -6.70
CA LEU A 115 -29.78 -9.13 -8.12
C LEU A 115 -29.21 -10.54 -8.27
N VAL A 116 -29.80 -11.32 -9.17
CA VAL A 116 -29.40 -12.70 -9.48
C VAL A 116 -29.15 -12.88 -10.97
N TRP A 117 -28.35 -13.87 -11.33
CA TRP A 117 -28.16 -14.30 -12.70
C TRP A 117 -29.37 -15.11 -13.17
N GLU A 118 -30.25 -14.51 -13.97
CA GLU A 118 -31.51 -15.12 -14.39
C GLU A 118 -31.37 -15.94 -15.69
N ASN A 119 -30.50 -15.51 -16.59
CA ASN A 119 -30.28 -16.13 -17.89
C ASN A 119 -28.87 -15.81 -18.44
N GLY A 120 -28.52 -16.40 -19.58
CA GLY A 120 -27.26 -16.15 -20.30
C GLY A 120 -27.19 -14.82 -21.06
N SER A 121 -28.16 -13.92 -20.89
CA SER A 121 -28.27 -12.70 -21.72
C SER A 121 -27.20 -11.68 -21.39
N THR A 122 -26.90 -10.80 -22.35
CA THR A 122 -26.08 -9.62 -22.11
C THR A 122 -26.85 -8.63 -21.24
N VAL A 123 -26.22 -8.19 -20.16
CA VAL A 123 -26.76 -7.20 -19.23
C VAL A 123 -25.75 -6.09 -19.00
N ARG A 124 -26.21 -4.95 -18.54
CA ARG A 124 -25.32 -3.88 -18.05
C ARG A 124 -25.72 -3.40 -16.68
N PHE A 125 -24.72 -2.99 -15.90
CA PHE A 125 -24.87 -2.49 -14.55
C PHE A 125 -24.35 -1.07 -14.43
N ARG A 126 -25.00 -0.26 -13.60
CA ARG A 126 -24.51 1.04 -13.14
C ARG A 126 -24.83 1.15 -11.66
N ALA A 127 -23.96 1.78 -10.89
CA ALA A 127 -24.21 2.02 -9.48
C ALA A 127 -24.07 3.50 -9.13
N TRP A 128 -24.81 3.89 -8.11
CA TRP A 128 -24.63 5.13 -7.39
C TRP A 128 -24.44 4.85 -5.91
N GLY A 129 -23.38 5.42 -5.36
CA GLY A 129 -23.00 5.31 -3.98
C GLY A 129 -23.33 6.58 -3.19
N ARG A 130 -23.66 6.37 -1.92
CA ARG A 130 -23.80 7.43 -0.92
C ARG A 130 -22.98 7.06 0.31
N SER A 131 -22.10 7.97 0.72
CA SER A 131 -21.21 7.74 1.86
C SER A 131 -21.94 7.80 3.21
N ASN A 132 -21.56 6.90 4.11
CA ASN A 132 -21.86 6.88 5.53
C ASN A 132 -20.61 7.21 6.37
N LEU A 133 -19.68 7.99 5.82
CA LEU A 133 -18.52 8.48 6.55
C LEU A 133 -18.92 9.08 7.90
N ALA A 134 -18.25 8.63 8.96
CA ALA A 134 -18.55 9.00 10.35
C ALA A 134 -20.03 8.84 10.75
N ASN A 135 -20.72 7.85 10.18
CA ASN A 135 -22.10 7.51 10.49
C ASN A 135 -23.09 8.64 10.17
N VAL A 136 -22.78 9.46 9.15
CA VAL A 136 -23.60 10.60 8.71
C VAL A 136 -25.05 10.20 8.42
N LEU A 137 -25.31 9.02 7.83
CA LEU A 137 -26.66 8.61 7.49
C LEU A 137 -27.52 8.32 8.73
N ASN A 138 -26.92 7.97 9.86
CA ASN A 138 -27.68 7.79 11.09
C ASN A 138 -27.71 9.06 11.94
N ASN A 139 -26.60 9.81 12.02
CA ASN A 139 -26.52 11.03 12.82
C ASN A 139 -27.40 12.16 12.24
N SER A 140 -27.53 12.21 10.91
CA SER A 140 -28.32 13.23 10.21
C SER A 140 -29.84 13.04 10.29
N LYS A 141 -30.32 11.97 10.95
CA LYS A 141 -31.75 11.75 11.24
C LYS A 141 -32.35 12.80 12.19
N THR A 142 -31.51 13.44 12.98
CA THR A 142 -31.94 14.41 14.02
C THR A 142 -31.02 15.62 14.15
N ASN A 143 -29.84 15.61 13.52
CA ASN A 143 -28.88 16.71 13.59
C ASN A 143 -28.41 17.15 12.20
N LYS A 144 -28.89 18.32 11.78
CA LYS A 144 -28.48 19.01 10.56
C LYS A 144 -26.97 19.28 10.51
N ALA A 145 -26.34 19.59 11.64
CA ALA A 145 -24.90 19.86 11.71
C ALA A 145 -24.02 18.62 11.46
N SER A 146 -24.62 17.43 11.37
CA SER A 146 -23.95 16.18 11.02
C SER A 146 -24.18 15.76 9.58
N PHE A 147 -24.99 16.49 8.79
CA PHE A 147 -25.32 16.13 7.42
C PHE A 147 -24.22 16.54 6.44
N TYR A 148 -23.43 15.56 6.02
CA TYR A 148 -22.38 15.68 5.02
C TYR A 148 -22.67 14.76 3.82
N PRO A 149 -23.21 15.28 2.72
CA PRO A 149 -23.56 14.46 1.56
C PRO A 149 -22.34 14.27 0.64
N ASP A 150 -21.94 13.03 0.43
CA ASP A 150 -20.96 12.65 -0.59
C ASP A 150 -21.50 11.51 -1.45
N TYR A 151 -21.41 11.70 -2.77
CA TYR A 151 -22.04 10.86 -3.77
C TYR A 151 -21.03 10.37 -4.80
N THR A 152 -21.18 9.11 -5.20
CA THR A 152 -20.31 8.47 -6.17
C THR A 152 -21.11 7.79 -7.28
N LEU A 153 -20.56 7.68 -8.49
CA LEU A 153 -21.26 7.09 -9.64
C LEU A 153 -20.31 6.20 -10.45
N SER A 154 -20.80 5.05 -10.92
CA SER A 154 -20.09 4.22 -11.89
C SER A 154 -20.51 4.50 -13.33
N ASP A 155 -19.61 4.21 -14.26
CA ASP A 155 -20.00 4.00 -15.65
C ASP A 155 -20.88 2.76 -15.83
N TRP A 156 -21.52 2.66 -17.00
CA TRP A 156 -22.21 1.45 -17.40
C TRP A 156 -21.20 0.33 -17.70
N ILE A 157 -21.33 -0.79 -17.00
CA ILE A 157 -20.52 -1.98 -17.18
C ILE A 157 -21.36 -3.04 -17.87
N THR A 158 -21.03 -3.35 -19.12
CA THR A 158 -21.72 -4.38 -19.92
C THR A 158 -21.01 -5.72 -19.77
N VAL A 159 -21.78 -6.78 -19.51
CA VAL A 159 -21.29 -8.15 -19.40
C VAL A 159 -22.18 -9.12 -20.16
N SER A 160 -21.56 -10.10 -20.81
CA SER A 160 -22.24 -11.12 -21.61
C SER A 160 -22.33 -12.43 -20.83
N GLY A 161 -23.50 -12.70 -20.25
CA GLY A 161 -23.79 -13.89 -19.45
C GLY A 161 -23.26 -13.84 -18.01
N PRO A 162 -23.57 -14.85 -17.18
CA PRO A 162 -23.14 -14.90 -15.79
C PRO A 162 -21.62 -14.87 -15.66
N THR A 163 -21.12 -13.95 -14.84
CA THR A 163 -19.71 -13.85 -14.44
C THR A 163 -19.58 -14.00 -12.93
N GLU A 164 -18.41 -14.46 -12.49
CA GLU A 164 -18.15 -14.68 -11.06
C GLU A 164 -18.20 -13.37 -10.26
N THR A 165 -17.82 -12.24 -10.87
CA THR A 165 -17.80 -10.92 -10.24
C THR A 165 -17.93 -9.81 -11.29
N ILE A 166 -18.55 -8.70 -10.90
CA ILE A 166 -18.68 -7.47 -11.70
C ILE A 166 -17.81 -6.38 -11.06
N PRO A 167 -16.71 -5.95 -11.72
CA PRO A 167 -15.89 -4.86 -11.22
C PRO A 167 -16.63 -3.54 -11.44
N MET A 168 -16.97 -2.85 -10.35
CA MET A 168 -17.63 -1.54 -10.39
C MET A 168 -16.65 -0.47 -9.91
N LYS A 169 -16.21 0.41 -10.81
CA LYS A 169 -15.42 1.59 -10.44
C LYS A 169 -16.34 2.80 -10.30
N LEU A 170 -16.35 3.45 -9.14
CA LEU A 170 -17.16 4.64 -8.89
C LEU A 170 -16.30 5.90 -8.76
N LEU A 171 -16.79 7.03 -9.25
CA LEU A 171 -16.15 8.34 -9.18
C LEU A 171 -16.89 9.24 -8.20
N HIS A 172 -16.18 10.02 -7.40
CA HIS A 172 -16.79 11.07 -6.58
C HIS A 172 -17.29 12.21 -7.47
N LEU A 173 -18.51 12.68 -7.20
CA LEU A 173 -19.16 13.71 -8.00
C LEU A 173 -18.95 15.14 -7.47
N ALA A 174 -18.34 15.28 -6.29
CA ALA A 174 -18.08 16.56 -5.64
C ALA A 174 -16.60 16.75 -5.31
N CYS A 175 -16.19 18.00 -5.10
CA CYS A 175 -14.94 18.37 -4.45
C CYS A 175 -15.16 18.45 -2.93
N ARG A 176 -14.15 18.19 -2.11
CA ARG A 176 -14.26 18.27 -0.65
C ARG A 176 -13.28 19.29 -0.08
N ILE A 177 -13.71 20.06 0.92
CA ILE A 177 -12.79 20.88 1.72
C ILE A 177 -12.96 20.48 3.19
N GLY A 178 -11.85 20.22 3.87
CA GLY A 178 -11.84 19.74 5.24
C GLY A 178 -10.82 20.46 6.12
N PHE A 179 -11.17 20.58 7.40
CA PHE A 179 -10.31 21.15 8.44
C PHE A 179 -10.21 20.17 9.61
N ALA A 180 -8.97 19.88 10.01
CA ALA A 180 -8.63 19.05 11.17
C ALA A 180 -7.78 19.85 12.18
N PRO A 181 -7.97 19.66 13.48
CA PRO A 181 -7.18 20.33 14.50
C PRO A 181 -5.77 19.77 14.55
N LYS A 182 -4.80 20.64 14.83
CA LYS A 182 -3.45 20.22 15.26
C LYS A 182 -3.53 19.59 16.65
N SER A 183 -2.61 18.67 16.96
CA SER A 183 -2.56 17.98 18.25
C SER A 183 -2.65 18.97 19.43
N GLY A 184 -3.53 18.67 20.38
CA GLY A 184 -3.82 19.53 21.54
C GLY A 184 -4.84 20.65 21.29
N ASN A 185 -5.37 20.80 20.08
CA ASN A 185 -6.44 21.76 19.75
C ASN A 185 -7.76 21.02 19.52
N GLU A 186 -8.88 21.73 19.66
CA GLU A 186 -10.21 21.24 19.30
C GLU A 186 -10.99 22.32 18.55
N LEU A 187 -11.67 21.94 17.46
CA LEU A 187 -12.44 22.87 16.63
C LEU A 187 -13.83 23.12 17.22
N ALA A 188 -14.24 24.38 17.23
CA ALA A 188 -15.59 24.82 17.57
C ALA A 188 -16.41 25.24 16.34
N GLY A 189 -15.77 25.66 15.24
CA GLY A 189 -16.46 25.99 14.00
C GLY A 189 -15.52 26.50 12.91
N ILE A 190 -15.95 26.36 11.66
CA ILE A 190 -15.28 26.88 10.45
C ILE A 190 -16.32 27.61 9.60
N GLU A 191 -16.00 28.81 9.12
CA GLU A 191 -16.85 29.59 8.22
C GLU A 191 -16.01 30.20 7.09
N LEU A 192 -16.56 30.24 5.88
CA LEU A 192 -15.99 30.99 4.76
C LEU A 192 -16.21 32.49 5.01
N CYS A 193 -15.20 33.32 4.73
CA CYS A 193 -15.30 34.77 4.85
C CYS A 193 -15.88 35.37 3.56
N THR A 194 -17.04 36.00 3.64
CA THR A 194 -17.72 36.66 2.51
C THR A 194 -17.96 38.15 2.77
N GLU A 195 -17.57 38.66 3.94
CA GLU A 195 -17.85 40.05 4.35
C GLU A 195 -16.60 40.94 4.19
N ALA A 196 -16.78 42.20 3.78
CA ALA A 196 -15.66 43.14 3.62
C ALA A 196 -14.86 43.35 4.93
N SER A 197 -15.49 43.20 6.09
CA SER A 197 -14.84 43.29 7.40
C SER A 197 -13.85 42.14 7.68
N ASP A 198 -13.83 41.08 6.89
CA ASP A 198 -12.83 40.01 7.02
C ASP A 198 -11.49 40.35 6.35
N TYR A 199 -11.42 41.48 5.64
CA TYR A 199 -10.31 41.89 4.77
C TYR A 199 -9.67 43.24 5.14
N VAL A 200 -10.10 43.87 6.23
CA VAL A 200 -9.76 45.27 6.59
C VAL A 200 -8.30 45.54 6.94
N ASP A 201 -7.49 44.51 7.24
CA ASP A 201 -6.07 44.66 7.59
C ASP A 201 -5.11 44.51 6.40
N ASP A 202 -5.61 44.24 5.20
CA ASP A 202 -4.77 44.13 4.00
C ASP A 202 -4.51 45.50 3.39
N THR A 203 -3.24 45.90 3.28
CA THR A 203 -2.83 46.85 2.23
C THR A 203 -3.27 46.30 0.87
N GLU A 204 -3.62 47.15 -0.13
CA GLU A 204 -4.09 46.79 -1.48
C GLU A 204 -3.21 45.72 -2.19
N GLU A 205 -3.29 44.47 -1.75
CA GLU A 205 -2.51 43.35 -2.23
C GLU A 205 -3.17 42.88 -3.52
N GLY A 206 -2.43 42.99 -4.63
CA GLY A 206 -2.97 42.77 -5.97
C GLY A 206 -3.86 43.92 -6.50
N GLY A 207 -3.95 45.06 -5.80
CA GLY A 207 -4.71 46.23 -6.26
C GLY A 207 -6.23 46.15 -6.08
N LEU A 208 -6.73 45.18 -5.31
CA LEU A 208 -8.15 45.05 -4.97
C LEU A 208 -8.44 45.54 -3.54
N THR A 209 -9.57 46.23 -3.38
CA THR A 209 -10.09 46.67 -2.07
C THR A 209 -10.69 45.51 -1.29
N ALA A 210 -10.85 45.67 0.03
CA ALA A 210 -11.51 44.70 0.91
C ALA A 210 -12.93 44.31 0.43
N VAL A 211 -13.66 45.28 -0.14
CA VAL A 211 -15.01 45.05 -0.71
C VAL A 211 -14.94 44.19 -1.96
N GLU A 212 -13.98 44.45 -2.85
CA GLU A 212 -13.79 43.67 -4.07
C GLU A 212 -13.34 42.23 -3.78
N LYS A 213 -12.45 42.03 -2.80
CA LYS A 213 -12.04 40.70 -2.34
C LYS A 213 -13.21 39.90 -1.78
N ALA A 214 -13.99 40.50 -0.87
CA ALA A 214 -15.15 39.86 -0.26
C ALA A 214 -16.20 39.49 -1.32
N LYS A 215 -16.51 40.40 -2.24
CA LYS A 215 -17.48 40.18 -3.32
C LYS A 215 -17.07 39.02 -4.24
N ALA A 216 -15.79 38.89 -4.57
CA ALA A 216 -15.32 37.79 -5.41
C ALA A 216 -15.48 36.41 -4.73
N VAL A 217 -15.25 36.33 -3.41
CA VAL A 217 -15.45 35.08 -2.65
C VAL A 217 -16.94 34.79 -2.46
N GLU A 218 -17.74 35.82 -2.21
CA GLU A 218 -19.20 35.73 -2.13
C GLU A 218 -19.81 35.23 -3.46
N ASP A 219 -19.34 35.75 -4.60
CA ASP A 219 -19.78 35.31 -5.93
C ASP A 219 -19.46 33.83 -6.16
N ALA A 220 -18.25 33.38 -5.80
CA ALA A 220 -17.91 31.96 -5.86
C ALA A 220 -18.84 31.13 -4.95
N TYR A 221 -19.07 31.57 -3.71
CA TYR A 221 -19.95 30.88 -2.76
C TYR A 221 -21.39 30.74 -3.26
N HIS A 222 -21.94 31.80 -3.86
CA HIS A 222 -23.29 31.83 -4.38
C HIS A 222 -23.54 30.93 -5.59
N THR A 223 -22.47 30.45 -6.24
CA THR A 223 -22.57 29.42 -7.29
C THR A 223 -22.52 27.99 -6.75
N MET A 224 -22.20 27.81 -5.46
CA MET A 224 -22.15 26.51 -4.80
C MET A 224 -23.52 26.11 -4.26
N CYS A 225 -23.82 24.81 -4.20
CA CYS A 225 -25.04 24.29 -3.57
C CYS A 225 -24.78 23.06 -2.71
N MET A 226 -25.59 22.84 -1.68
CA MET A 226 -25.59 21.63 -0.87
C MET A 226 -26.07 20.42 -1.71
N PRO A 227 -25.23 19.41 -1.95
CA PRO A 227 -25.64 18.22 -2.71
C PRO A 227 -26.72 17.42 -1.98
N ALA A 228 -27.70 16.88 -2.71
CA ALA A 228 -28.81 16.13 -2.12
C ALA A 228 -29.27 14.92 -2.96
N GLY A 229 -28.54 14.56 -4.01
CA GLY A 229 -28.80 13.36 -4.80
C GLY A 229 -28.06 13.40 -6.13
N VAL A 230 -28.28 12.37 -6.96
CA VAL A 230 -27.78 12.32 -8.34
C VAL A 230 -28.87 11.90 -9.30
N ASN A 231 -28.85 12.48 -10.49
CA ASN A 231 -29.54 11.96 -11.65
C ASN A 231 -28.76 10.76 -12.20
N MET A 232 -29.32 9.57 -12.00
CA MET A 232 -28.71 8.30 -12.39
C MET A 232 -28.48 8.12 -13.89
N SER A 233 -29.19 8.87 -14.75
CA SER A 233 -29.09 8.73 -16.20
C SER A 233 -27.87 9.44 -16.77
N ASN A 234 -27.57 10.64 -16.28
CA ASN A 234 -26.50 11.50 -16.79
C ASN A 234 -25.42 11.86 -15.75
N GLY A 235 -25.58 11.43 -14.49
CA GLY A 235 -24.63 11.68 -13.41
C GLY A 235 -24.66 13.09 -12.83
N THR A 236 -25.63 13.91 -13.22
CA THR A 236 -25.79 15.28 -12.72
C THR A 236 -26.21 15.28 -11.26
N LEU A 237 -25.57 16.07 -10.40
CA LEU A 237 -25.99 16.20 -8.99
C LEU A 237 -27.31 16.98 -8.88
N TYR A 238 -28.00 16.76 -7.77
CA TYR A 238 -29.14 17.56 -7.34
C TYR A 238 -28.75 18.47 -6.17
N GLY A 239 -29.23 19.71 -6.19
CA GLY A 239 -29.08 20.67 -5.12
C GLY A 239 -30.30 20.67 -4.20
N LEU A 240 -30.11 21.03 -2.94
CA LEU A 240 -31.20 21.17 -1.98
C LEU A 240 -31.77 22.59 -1.99
N THR A 241 -33.09 22.74 -1.94
CA THR A 241 -33.71 24.06 -1.72
C THR A 241 -33.57 24.52 -0.26
N GLN A 242 -33.46 25.83 -0.02
CA GLN A 242 -33.38 26.41 1.35
C GLN A 242 -34.62 26.06 2.18
N ASN A 243 -35.80 26.05 1.53
CA ASN A 243 -37.05 25.69 2.18
C ASN A 243 -37.05 24.21 2.62
N HIS A 244 -36.64 23.29 1.75
CA HIS A 244 -36.56 21.88 2.12
C HIS A 244 -35.51 21.65 3.20
N TYR A 245 -34.33 22.27 3.07
CA TYR A 245 -33.31 22.22 4.10
C TYR A 245 -33.83 22.69 5.46
N THR A 246 -34.57 23.79 5.50
CA THR A 246 -35.13 24.35 6.74
C THR A 246 -36.16 23.44 7.39
N ASN A 247 -37.02 22.80 6.59
CA ASN A 247 -38.15 22.01 7.07
C ASN A 247 -37.82 20.52 7.27
N THR A 248 -36.70 20.02 6.76
CA THR A 248 -36.28 18.62 6.89
C THR A 248 -35.50 18.40 8.19
N SER A 249 -35.97 17.42 8.98
CA SER A 249 -35.29 16.97 10.21
C SER A 249 -34.49 15.68 10.01
N ASP A 250 -34.84 14.87 9.01
CA ASP A 250 -34.18 13.60 8.68
C ASP A 250 -33.54 13.68 7.30
N PHE A 251 -32.25 13.97 7.27
CA PHE A 251 -31.49 14.06 6.03
C PHE A 251 -31.01 12.69 5.52
N SER A 252 -31.29 11.60 6.24
CA SER A 252 -30.91 10.24 5.82
C SER A 252 -31.73 9.72 4.65
N THR A 253 -32.86 10.36 4.33
CA THR A 253 -33.78 9.98 3.24
C THR A 253 -34.00 11.09 2.22
N ILE A 254 -33.13 12.10 2.20
CA ILE A 254 -33.30 13.32 1.42
C ILE A 254 -33.48 13.07 -0.09
N GLU A 255 -32.90 11.99 -0.61
CA GLU A 255 -33.02 11.54 -2.00
C GLU A 255 -34.43 11.07 -2.39
N SER A 256 -35.30 10.82 -1.41
CA SER A 256 -36.71 10.44 -1.65
C SER A 256 -37.61 11.64 -1.95
N SER A 257 -37.07 12.86 -1.79
CA SER A 257 -37.79 14.10 -2.05
C SER A 257 -38.09 14.27 -3.55
N SER A 258 -39.16 15.00 -3.86
CA SER A 258 -39.52 15.28 -5.25
C SER A 258 -38.44 16.11 -5.93
N VAL A 259 -38.00 15.64 -7.09
CA VAL A 259 -37.24 16.46 -8.04
C VAL A 259 -38.17 17.50 -8.61
N ILE A 260 -37.77 18.75 -8.53
CA ILE A 260 -38.57 19.89 -8.96
C ILE A 260 -38.27 20.26 -10.41
N SER A 261 -39.28 20.79 -11.10
CA SER A 261 -39.18 21.18 -12.51
C SER A 261 -39.10 22.70 -12.72
N SER A 262 -39.25 23.48 -11.64
CA SER A 262 -39.21 24.93 -11.66
C SER A 262 -38.65 25.51 -10.36
N ALA A 263 -38.21 26.77 -10.41
CA ALA A 263 -37.62 27.51 -9.30
C ALA A 263 -38.56 27.77 -8.10
N ALA A 264 -39.87 27.58 -8.26
CA ALA A 264 -40.88 27.93 -7.25
C ALA A 264 -41.31 26.75 -6.35
N GLU A 265 -40.66 25.59 -6.50
CA GLU A 265 -41.05 24.32 -5.89
C GLU A 265 -40.10 23.92 -4.75
N ASP A 266 -40.60 23.14 -3.80
CA ASP A 266 -39.85 22.63 -2.64
C ASP A 266 -39.29 21.23 -2.93
N GLY A 267 -38.03 20.98 -2.60
CA GLY A 267 -37.39 19.66 -2.79
C GLY A 267 -35.98 19.73 -3.39
N LEU A 268 -35.72 18.88 -4.40
CA LEU A 268 -34.43 18.69 -5.05
C LEU A 268 -34.37 19.36 -6.42
N VAL A 269 -33.35 20.17 -6.67
CA VAL A 269 -33.19 20.94 -7.91
C VAL A 269 -32.13 20.32 -8.82
N PRO A 270 -32.45 20.00 -10.09
CA PRO A 270 -31.45 19.66 -11.10
C PRO A 270 -30.44 20.79 -11.33
N PHE A 271 -29.16 20.45 -11.39
CA PHE A 271 -28.15 21.40 -11.86
C PHE A 271 -28.41 21.75 -13.33
N GLY A 272 -28.18 23.01 -13.68
CA GLY A 272 -28.50 23.58 -14.99
C GLY A 272 -29.93 24.04 -15.14
N LEU A 273 -30.76 23.98 -14.10
CA LEU A 273 -32.13 24.46 -14.17
C LEU A 273 -32.22 25.98 -13.91
N LEU A 274 -31.52 26.46 -12.88
CA LEU A 274 -31.66 27.81 -12.34
C LEU A 274 -30.56 28.75 -12.85
N SER A 275 -30.86 30.04 -12.93
CA SER A 275 -29.86 31.09 -13.10
C SER A 275 -29.08 31.34 -11.80
N ALA A 276 -27.92 32.02 -11.88
CA ALA A 276 -27.12 32.37 -10.70
C ALA A 276 -27.92 33.15 -9.64
N ASP A 277 -28.73 34.14 -10.06
CA ASP A 277 -29.56 34.94 -9.15
C ASP A 277 -30.66 34.10 -8.45
N GLU A 278 -31.22 33.13 -9.16
CA GLU A 278 -32.21 32.20 -8.59
C GLU A 278 -31.57 31.25 -7.58
N ILE A 279 -30.34 30.78 -7.85
CA ILE A 279 -29.61 29.89 -6.94
C ILE A 279 -29.42 30.56 -5.58
N VAL A 280 -28.96 31.81 -5.54
CA VAL A 280 -28.72 32.58 -4.29
C VAL A 280 -29.95 32.59 -3.38
N ASN A 281 -31.14 32.70 -3.96
CA ASN A 281 -32.37 32.92 -3.22
C ASN A 281 -33.14 31.63 -2.90
N LEU A 282 -32.88 30.54 -3.62
CA LEU A 282 -33.74 29.34 -3.58
C LEU A 282 -32.98 28.09 -3.12
N VAL A 283 -31.67 28.04 -3.34
CA VAL A 283 -30.85 26.86 -3.09
C VAL A 283 -30.07 27.03 -1.79
N GLU A 284 -29.99 25.96 -1.01
CA GLU A 284 -29.16 25.91 0.18
C GLU A 284 -27.70 25.85 -0.23
N HIS A 285 -26.90 26.79 0.25
CA HIS A 285 -25.47 26.80 0.00
C HIS A 285 -24.73 25.85 0.94
N PRO A 286 -23.55 25.35 0.54
CA PRO A 286 -22.79 24.44 1.39
C PRO A 286 -22.45 25.08 2.75
N GLN A 287 -22.45 24.26 3.79
CA GLN A 287 -22.01 24.66 5.13
C GLN A 287 -20.94 23.67 5.62
N PHE A 288 -19.95 24.18 6.38
CA PHE A 288 -18.97 23.32 7.02
C PHE A 288 -19.60 22.56 8.18
N MET A 289 -19.68 21.24 8.05
CA MET A 289 -20.37 20.38 9.01
C MET A 289 -19.39 19.59 9.87
N ALA A 290 -19.74 19.41 11.14
CA ALA A 290 -18.97 18.59 12.06
C ALA A 290 -19.21 17.10 11.75
N VAL A 291 -18.18 16.39 11.31
CA VAL A 291 -18.30 15.01 10.85
C VAL A 291 -18.15 14.00 12.01
N ASP A 292 -17.20 14.24 12.92
CA ASP A 292 -16.90 13.34 14.06
C ASP A 292 -16.54 14.09 15.36
N GLY A 293 -16.90 15.38 15.43
CA GLY A 293 -16.55 16.27 16.54
C GLY A 293 -15.08 16.73 16.56
N ARG A 294 -14.24 16.20 15.66
CA ARG A 294 -12.85 16.62 15.49
C ARG A 294 -12.61 17.30 14.14
N ARG A 295 -13.48 17.11 13.15
CA ARG A 295 -13.29 17.68 11.80
C ARG A 295 -14.52 18.42 11.32
N TYR A 296 -14.27 19.46 10.53
CA TYR A 296 -15.28 20.18 9.76
C TYR A 296 -15.05 19.93 8.27
N MET A 297 -16.09 19.52 7.55
CA MET A 297 -15.99 19.22 6.12
C MET A 297 -17.19 19.74 5.36
N ILE A 298 -16.98 19.99 4.07
CA ILE A 298 -17.99 20.42 3.11
C ILE A 298 -17.75 19.71 1.78
N SER A 299 -18.82 19.30 1.11
CA SER A 299 -18.75 18.83 -0.28
C SER A 299 -19.26 19.95 -1.16
N ILE A 300 -18.38 20.48 -1.99
CA ILE A 300 -18.66 21.59 -2.90
C ILE A 300 -18.74 21.01 -4.31
N PRO A 301 -19.90 21.13 -4.96
CA PRO A 301 -20.03 20.70 -6.34
C PRO A 301 -19.54 21.80 -7.30
N TYR A 302 -19.41 21.44 -8.58
CA TYR A 302 -19.14 22.37 -9.68
C TYR A 302 -20.31 23.34 -9.93
N LEU A 303 -20.12 24.31 -10.83
CA LEU A 303 -21.13 25.35 -11.16
C LEU A 303 -22.51 24.74 -11.47
N MET A 304 -23.51 25.18 -10.69
CA MET A 304 -24.88 24.68 -10.75
C MET A 304 -25.76 25.41 -11.80
N ASP A 305 -25.40 26.62 -12.21
CA ASP A 305 -26.28 27.47 -13.01
C ASP A 305 -26.51 26.99 -14.45
N ASN A 306 -27.51 27.57 -15.10
CA ASN A 306 -27.92 27.26 -16.47
C ASN A 306 -27.14 28.04 -17.55
N GLY A 307 -26.03 28.67 -17.18
CA GLY A 307 -25.15 29.41 -18.07
C GLY A 307 -24.29 28.53 -18.98
N THR A 308 -23.47 29.17 -19.82
CA THR A 308 -22.59 28.48 -20.78
C THR A 308 -21.46 27.68 -20.11
N ASP A 309 -21.12 28.03 -18.89
CA ASP A 309 -20.05 27.41 -18.10
C ASP A 309 -20.61 26.37 -17.11
N GLN A 310 -21.88 25.97 -17.27
CA GLN A 310 -22.51 24.91 -16.46
C GLN A 310 -21.58 23.69 -16.34
N GLY A 311 -21.34 23.21 -15.13
CA GLY A 311 -20.49 22.06 -14.90
C GLY A 311 -18.99 22.36 -14.78
N SER A 312 -18.56 23.61 -15.01
CA SER A 312 -17.15 24.01 -14.84
C SER A 312 -16.77 24.09 -13.36
N TYR A 313 -15.46 24.00 -13.11
CA TYR A 313 -14.92 24.08 -11.76
C TYR A 313 -15.10 25.48 -11.18
N ILE A 314 -15.41 25.52 -9.88
CA ILE A 314 -15.47 26.77 -9.13
C ILE A 314 -14.05 27.11 -8.69
N HIS A 315 -13.60 28.33 -8.98
CA HIS A 315 -12.31 28.82 -8.53
C HIS A 315 -12.46 29.65 -7.26
N LEU A 316 -11.73 29.29 -6.21
CA LEU A 316 -11.58 30.09 -4.99
C LEU A 316 -10.30 30.93 -5.09
N PRO A 317 -10.37 32.28 -5.12
CA PRO A 317 -9.20 33.14 -5.24
C PRO A 317 -8.19 32.95 -4.10
N ALA A 318 -6.90 33.21 -4.34
CA ALA A 318 -5.83 33.07 -3.34
C ALA A 318 -6.09 33.80 -2.00
N TYR A 319 -6.82 34.91 -2.03
CA TYR A 319 -7.21 35.67 -0.85
C TYR A 319 -8.44 35.12 -0.11
N THR A 320 -8.96 33.94 -0.49
CA THR A 320 -10.06 33.30 0.23
C THR A 320 -9.67 33.04 1.68
N ARG A 321 -10.56 33.43 2.61
CA ARG A 321 -10.32 33.37 4.06
C ARG A 321 -11.33 32.48 4.77
N PHE A 322 -10.87 31.84 5.85
CA PHE A 322 -11.72 31.09 6.76
C PHE A 322 -11.63 31.63 8.18
N ARG A 323 -12.80 31.83 8.82
CA ARG A 323 -12.90 32.03 10.26
C ARG A 323 -12.81 30.68 10.94
N VAL A 324 -11.82 30.50 11.81
CA VAL A 324 -11.61 29.28 12.60
C VAL A 324 -11.82 29.58 14.06
N ARG A 325 -12.77 28.88 14.68
CA ARG A 325 -13.03 28.95 16.12
C ARG A 325 -12.50 27.68 16.78
N LEU A 326 -11.72 27.85 17.85
CA LEU A 326 -11.27 26.74 18.70
C LEU A 326 -12.16 26.63 19.95
N LYS A 327 -12.24 25.44 20.54
CA LYS A 327 -12.85 25.28 21.86
C LYS A 327 -11.91 25.79 22.94
N ASP A 328 -12.45 26.53 23.90
CA ASP A 328 -11.70 26.91 25.10
C ASP A 328 -11.51 25.66 25.97
N VAL A 329 -10.32 25.07 25.87
CA VAL A 329 -9.95 23.86 26.62
C VAL A 329 -9.36 24.18 28.01
N ASN A 330 -9.15 25.46 28.35
CA ASN A 330 -8.36 25.87 29.51
C ASN A 330 -9.10 26.79 30.49
N ASN A 331 -10.30 27.29 30.17
CA ASN A 331 -11.02 28.27 31.01
C ASN A 331 -10.18 29.55 31.28
N GLY A 332 -9.16 29.80 30.44
CA GLY A 332 -8.01 30.64 30.78
C GLY A 332 -8.05 32.04 30.17
N ASP A 333 -8.70 32.21 29.02
CA ASP A 333 -8.62 33.44 28.24
C ASP A 333 -10.03 33.97 27.98
N GLN A 334 -10.48 34.76 28.96
CA GLN A 334 -11.78 35.45 29.04
C GLN A 334 -12.94 34.61 29.56
N ALA A 335 -13.53 35.08 30.66
CA ALA A 335 -14.71 34.52 31.29
C ALA A 335 -15.93 34.60 30.35
N ALA A 336 -16.11 33.61 29.49
CA ALA A 336 -17.36 33.39 28.76
C ALA A 336 -17.88 31.98 29.04
N THR A 337 -19.16 31.89 29.36
CA THR A 337 -19.86 30.70 29.87
C THR A 337 -20.21 29.67 28.80
N THR A 338 -19.44 29.55 27.73
CA THR A 338 -19.70 28.60 26.64
C THR A 338 -18.37 28.09 26.09
N ASN A 339 -18.27 26.78 25.88
CA ASN A 339 -17.08 25.97 25.53
C ASN A 339 -16.39 26.33 24.19
N THR A 340 -16.22 27.62 23.86
CA THR A 340 -15.71 28.16 22.59
C THR A 340 -14.96 29.45 22.91
N GLU A 341 -13.75 29.61 22.37
CA GLU A 341 -13.01 30.87 22.52
C GLU A 341 -13.85 32.04 21.97
N GLY A 342 -13.90 33.16 22.71
CA GLY A 342 -14.71 34.32 22.33
C GLY A 342 -14.21 35.06 21.07
N SER A 343 -13.04 34.70 20.55
CA SER A 343 -12.42 35.25 19.35
C SER A 343 -12.17 34.15 18.31
N TYR A 344 -12.24 34.49 17.03
CA TYR A 344 -11.91 33.59 15.92
C TYR A 344 -10.55 33.95 15.33
N HIS A 345 -9.93 32.98 14.65
CA HIS A 345 -8.72 33.17 13.87
C HIS A 345 -9.05 33.26 12.38
N ILE A 346 -8.36 34.16 11.67
CA ILE A 346 -8.45 34.26 10.21
C ILE A 346 -7.27 33.53 9.58
N LEU A 347 -7.56 32.78 8.53
CA LEU A 347 -6.59 32.04 7.74
C LEU A 347 -6.84 32.29 6.26
N THR A 348 -5.80 32.61 5.51
CA THR A 348 -5.88 32.84 4.06
C THR A 348 -5.29 31.65 3.30
N ILE A 349 -5.95 31.17 2.24
CA ILE A 349 -5.48 30.00 1.48
C ILE A 349 -4.16 30.25 0.74
N GLY A 350 -3.96 31.45 0.20
CA GLY A 350 -2.72 31.81 -0.52
C GLY A 350 -1.49 31.92 0.38
N GLU A 351 -1.68 31.93 1.70
CA GLU A 351 -0.60 31.92 2.70
C GLU A 351 -0.25 30.52 3.19
N VAL A 352 -0.94 29.49 2.67
CA VAL A 352 -0.67 28.11 3.02
C VAL A 352 0.67 27.68 2.45
N GLU A 353 1.62 27.36 3.33
CA GLU A 353 2.94 26.88 2.96
C GLU A 353 3.11 25.37 3.16
N ASN A 354 3.87 24.76 2.25
CA ASN A 354 4.46 23.43 2.41
C ASN A 354 5.96 23.55 2.12
N ASN A 355 6.81 23.19 3.09
CA ASN A 355 8.27 23.33 3.01
C ASN A 355 8.75 24.76 2.61
N GLY A 356 8.04 25.80 3.04
CA GLY A 356 8.38 27.21 2.73
C GLY A 356 7.85 27.73 1.39
N THR A 357 7.15 26.90 0.62
CA THR A 357 6.52 27.29 -0.66
C THR A 357 5.02 27.46 -0.49
N LYS A 358 4.46 28.58 -0.97
CA LYS A 358 3.01 28.82 -1.04
C LYS A 358 2.36 27.85 -2.02
N VAL A 359 1.49 26.97 -1.53
CA VAL A 359 0.93 25.86 -2.34
C VAL A 359 -0.30 26.28 -3.14
N PHE A 360 -0.98 27.33 -2.69
CA PHE A 360 -2.20 27.87 -3.32
C PHE A 360 -2.04 29.35 -3.63
N ALA A 361 -0.87 29.74 -4.12
CA ALA A 361 -0.51 31.14 -4.40
C ALA A 361 -1.51 31.83 -5.35
N ASP A 362 -2.12 31.06 -6.26
CA ASP A 362 -3.09 31.54 -7.24
C ASP A 362 -4.55 31.20 -6.88
N GLY A 363 -4.80 30.56 -5.74
CA GLY A 363 -6.12 30.06 -5.36
C GLY A 363 -6.26 28.54 -5.50
N ILE A 364 -7.50 28.05 -5.47
CA ILE A 364 -7.84 26.63 -5.54
C ILE A 364 -9.00 26.40 -6.50
N ASP A 365 -8.83 25.49 -7.45
CA ASP A 365 -9.92 24.99 -8.29
C ASP A 365 -10.63 23.82 -7.62
N LEU A 366 -11.96 23.91 -7.49
CA LEU A 366 -12.77 22.88 -6.85
C LEU A 366 -13.17 21.80 -7.85
N MET A 367 -12.28 20.82 -8.01
CA MET A 367 -12.43 19.73 -8.96
C MET A 367 -13.19 18.53 -8.36
N PRO A 368 -14.16 17.93 -9.07
CA PRO A 368 -14.80 16.68 -8.66
C PRO A 368 -13.78 15.56 -8.46
N GLY A 369 -13.89 14.81 -7.37
CA GLY A 369 -12.88 13.80 -7.02
C GLY A 369 -11.61 14.38 -6.38
N TYR A 370 -11.56 15.68 -6.09
CA TYR A 370 -10.49 16.30 -5.31
C TYR A 370 -10.98 16.67 -3.93
N SER A 371 -10.07 16.59 -2.97
CA SER A 371 -10.31 17.04 -1.61
C SER A 371 -9.26 18.08 -1.28
N TYR A 372 -9.44 18.85 -0.22
CA TYR A 372 -8.43 19.76 0.31
C TYR A 372 -8.52 19.68 1.83
N LEU A 373 -7.54 19.01 2.47
CA LEU A 373 -7.52 18.87 3.93
C LEU A 373 -6.45 19.74 4.58
N PHE A 374 -6.90 20.70 5.37
CA PHE A 374 -6.05 21.59 6.15
C PHE A 374 -5.95 21.13 7.61
N THR A 375 -4.75 21.22 8.18
CA THR A 375 -4.54 21.09 9.64
C THR A 375 -4.34 22.46 10.26
N VAL A 376 -5.18 22.81 11.23
CA VAL A 376 -5.26 24.16 11.80
C VAL A 376 -5.19 24.13 13.33
N GLY A 377 -4.57 25.14 13.94
CA GLY A 377 -4.49 25.29 15.39
C GLY A 377 -3.16 25.84 15.88
N TYR A 378 -3.04 26.01 17.19
CA TYR A 378 -1.81 26.46 17.84
C TYR A 378 -0.75 25.36 17.85
N LYS A 379 0.48 25.76 17.49
CA LYS A 379 1.69 24.96 17.67
C LYS A 379 2.82 25.89 18.09
N TYR A 380 3.48 25.59 19.20
CA TYR A 380 4.58 26.41 19.76
C TYR A 380 4.25 27.91 19.92
N GLY A 381 3.02 28.23 20.37
CA GLY A 381 2.58 29.62 20.62
C GLY A 381 2.17 30.42 19.37
N LYS A 382 2.12 29.80 18.18
CA LYS A 382 1.62 30.44 16.96
C LYS A 382 0.42 29.67 16.40
N PHE A 383 -0.64 30.39 16.03
CA PHE A 383 -1.74 29.84 15.26
C PHE A 383 -1.30 29.60 13.82
N THR A 384 -1.42 28.38 13.33
CA THR A 384 -0.88 28.02 12.01
C THR A 384 -1.82 27.09 11.27
N MET A 385 -1.84 27.25 9.95
CA MET A 385 -2.43 26.32 9.00
C MET A 385 -1.32 25.59 8.27
N SER A 386 -1.51 24.29 8.03
CA SER A 386 -0.60 23.49 7.22
C SER A 386 -1.42 22.48 6.45
N VAL A 387 -1.09 22.25 5.18
CA VAL A 387 -1.71 21.14 4.45
C VAL A 387 -1.15 19.84 4.99
N ASN A 388 -1.93 18.77 4.87
CA ASN A 388 -1.39 17.45 5.15
C ASN A 388 -0.16 17.18 4.26
N LYS A 389 0.86 16.50 4.81
CA LYS A 389 2.25 16.36 4.28
C LYS A 389 2.38 15.63 2.94
N SER A 390 1.27 15.41 2.29
CA SER A 390 1.12 14.37 1.32
C SER A 390 0.49 14.92 0.02
N LEU A 391 0.37 16.24 -0.13
CA LEU A 391 0.21 16.84 -1.45
C LEU A 391 1.43 16.52 -2.33
N SER A 392 1.35 15.49 -3.17
CA SER A 392 2.25 15.31 -4.30
C SER A 392 1.42 15.55 -5.56
N TRP A 393 1.75 16.63 -6.25
CA TRP A 393 1.13 17.10 -7.50
C TRP A 393 1.66 16.35 -8.73
N THR A 394 2.08 15.09 -8.58
CA THR A 394 2.85 14.37 -9.61
C THR A 394 2.05 13.53 -10.59
N GLU A 395 0.73 13.71 -10.69
CA GLU A 395 -0.03 13.21 -11.85
C GLU A 395 -1.18 14.16 -12.22
N GLN A 396 -0.86 15.18 -13.03
CA GLN A 396 -1.70 15.71 -14.13
C GLN A 396 -0.95 16.87 -14.79
N ASP A 397 -0.20 16.57 -15.85
CA ASP A 397 -0.18 17.32 -17.11
C ASP A 397 1.02 16.89 -17.96
N ALA A 398 0.73 16.02 -18.92
CA ALA A 398 1.62 15.75 -20.04
C ALA A 398 1.53 16.88 -21.06
N VAL A 399 2.18 18.04 -20.88
CA VAL A 399 2.59 18.91 -22.01
C VAL A 399 3.84 19.75 -21.69
N ALA A 400 4.86 19.58 -22.54
CA ALA A 400 5.98 20.49 -22.86
C ALA A 400 7.11 20.74 -21.83
N ALA A 401 8.20 19.99 -22.07
CA ALA A 401 9.61 20.35 -21.93
C ALA A 401 9.95 21.85 -21.73
N GLU A 402 10.75 22.17 -20.71
CA GLU A 402 12.20 22.43 -20.81
C GLU A 402 12.80 23.00 -19.51
N THR A 403 13.94 22.42 -19.10
CA THR A 403 15.07 23.01 -18.36
C THR A 403 14.91 23.62 -16.95
N ALA A 404 15.52 22.89 -16.00
CA ALA A 404 16.72 23.27 -15.24
C ALA A 404 16.60 23.81 -13.80
N SER A 405 17.50 23.22 -13.00
CA SER A 405 18.09 23.62 -11.71
C SER A 405 17.20 23.63 -10.47
N ALA A 406 17.32 22.54 -9.72
CA ALA A 406 17.13 22.52 -8.28
C ALA A 406 18.22 23.37 -7.60
N ASP A 407 17.80 24.23 -6.68
CA ASP A 407 18.61 24.65 -5.54
C ASP A 407 17.72 24.74 -4.29
N GLY A 408 18.25 24.30 -3.14
CA GLY A 408 17.85 24.87 -1.85
C GLY A 408 16.90 24.12 -0.90
N SER A 409 17.34 22.96 -0.40
CA SER A 409 17.26 22.54 1.03
C SER A 409 15.96 22.00 1.68
N ILE A 410 15.99 20.71 2.04
CA ILE A 410 15.79 20.23 3.43
C ILE A 410 16.81 19.09 3.65
N ALA A 411 17.87 19.33 4.43
CA ALA A 411 18.88 18.32 4.74
C ALA A 411 18.63 17.70 6.12
N THR A 412 18.05 16.50 6.17
CA THR A 412 18.53 15.48 7.10
C THR A 412 19.98 15.16 6.67
N ALA A 413 20.94 15.19 7.59
CA ALA A 413 22.34 14.97 7.20
C ALA A 413 22.50 13.55 6.64
N LYS A 414 22.95 13.47 5.37
CA LYS A 414 23.04 12.22 4.62
C LYS A 414 23.89 11.17 5.34
N TYR A 415 23.43 9.92 5.32
CA TYR A 415 24.11 8.74 5.85
C TYR A 415 24.31 8.71 7.37
N ASP A 416 23.58 9.52 8.14
CA ASP A 416 23.73 9.61 9.60
C ASP A 416 23.47 8.29 10.32
N TRP A 417 22.46 7.52 9.89
CA TRP A 417 22.14 6.21 10.45
C TRP A 417 23.36 5.25 10.39
N TRP A 418 24.09 5.29 9.29
CA TRP A 418 25.27 4.46 9.04
C TRP A 418 26.47 4.95 9.85
N LYS A 419 26.77 6.26 9.80
CA LYS A 419 27.89 6.86 10.56
C LYS A 419 27.72 6.66 12.06
N LYS A 420 26.50 6.85 12.56
CA LYS A 420 26.17 6.67 13.98
C LYS A 420 26.33 5.22 14.43
N ALA A 421 25.88 4.26 13.63
CA ALA A 421 26.03 2.83 13.95
C ALA A 421 27.49 2.42 14.15
N LEU A 422 28.39 2.93 13.30
CA LEU A 422 29.84 2.70 13.42
C LEU A 422 30.41 3.30 14.71
N PHE A 423 30.05 4.55 15.01
CA PHE A 423 30.51 5.23 16.21
C PHE A 423 30.00 4.58 17.50
N ASP A 424 28.73 4.16 17.52
CA ASP A 424 28.12 3.47 18.65
C ASP A 424 28.79 2.11 18.91
N ALA A 425 29.13 1.36 17.85
CA ALA A 425 29.81 0.07 17.96
C ALA A 425 31.18 0.20 18.63
N TYR A 426 31.96 1.21 18.24
CA TYR A 426 33.23 1.52 18.90
C TYR A 426 33.02 1.96 20.35
N THR A 427 32.03 2.82 20.60
CA THR A 427 31.73 3.31 21.95
C THR A 427 31.36 2.16 22.88
N ASN A 428 30.62 1.16 22.38
CA ASN A 428 30.29 -0.04 23.14
C ASN A 428 31.52 -0.92 23.41
N LEU A 429 32.39 -1.11 22.42
CA LEU A 429 33.65 -1.85 22.59
C LEU A 429 34.57 -1.15 23.61
N LYS A 430 34.78 0.15 23.48
CA LYS A 430 35.63 0.98 24.35
C LYS A 430 35.15 0.96 25.81
N ASN A 431 33.84 1.00 26.01
CA ASN A 431 33.24 0.97 27.34
C ASN A 431 33.10 -0.46 27.91
N GLY A 432 33.64 -1.48 27.23
CA GLY A 432 33.59 -2.87 27.68
C GLY A 432 32.19 -3.48 27.66
N LYS A 433 31.22 -2.87 26.96
CA LYS A 433 29.87 -3.40 26.80
C LYS A 433 29.83 -4.60 25.84
N THR A 434 30.74 -4.64 24.88
CA THR A 434 30.94 -5.76 23.95
C THR A 434 32.42 -6.14 23.88
N SER A 435 32.72 -7.39 23.52
CA SER A 435 34.09 -7.89 23.30
C SER A 435 34.55 -7.75 21.85
N SER A 436 33.69 -7.26 20.96
CA SER A 436 33.93 -7.21 19.52
C SER A 436 33.26 -5.98 18.91
N TYR A 437 33.87 -5.45 17.84
CA TYR A 437 33.32 -4.37 17.05
C TYR A 437 32.26 -4.92 16.09
N LEU A 438 30.98 -4.68 16.40
CA LEU A 438 29.83 -5.20 15.66
C LEU A 438 28.78 -4.09 15.50
N PRO A 439 28.90 -3.22 14.48
CA PRO A 439 27.87 -2.25 14.16
C PRO A 439 26.56 -2.93 13.73
N GLU A 440 25.46 -2.41 14.26
CA GLU A 440 24.10 -2.76 13.85
C GLU A 440 23.50 -1.60 13.07
N PHE A 441 23.21 -1.84 11.80
CA PHE A 441 22.65 -0.85 10.90
C PHE A 441 21.13 -0.97 10.88
N LYS A 442 20.43 0.16 11.04
CA LYS A 442 18.97 0.21 11.10
C LYS A 442 18.45 1.19 10.06
N ILE A 443 17.49 0.72 9.26
CA ILE A 443 16.84 1.51 8.20
C ILE A 443 15.34 1.56 8.53
N GLY A 444 14.75 2.76 8.57
CA GLY A 444 13.35 2.97 8.90
C GLY A 444 12.58 3.80 7.85
N SER A 445 13.25 4.25 6.79
CA SER A 445 12.67 5.13 5.78
C SER A 445 13.15 4.80 4.36
N ALA A 446 12.43 5.30 3.35
CA ALA A 446 12.80 5.11 1.94
C ALA A 446 14.12 5.83 1.60
N GLU A 447 14.36 7.00 2.21
CA GLU A 447 15.58 7.78 2.05
C GLU A 447 16.81 7.02 2.56
N GLU A 448 16.75 6.46 3.77
CA GLU A 448 17.83 5.65 4.33
C GLU A 448 18.05 4.36 3.52
N PHE A 449 17.00 3.79 2.94
CA PHE A 449 17.09 2.62 2.05
C PHE A 449 17.80 2.97 0.74
N LEU A 450 17.51 4.11 0.13
CA LEU A 450 18.22 4.63 -1.04
C LEU A 450 19.68 4.92 -0.73
N GLU A 451 19.97 5.54 0.42
CA GLU A 451 21.33 5.76 0.90
C GLU A 451 22.10 4.45 1.06
N PHE A 452 21.47 3.41 1.59
CA PHE A 452 22.05 2.06 1.67
C PHE A 452 22.41 1.51 0.28
N ILE A 453 21.52 1.66 -0.71
CA ILE A 453 21.82 1.25 -2.09
C ILE A 453 23.02 2.03 -2.62
N HIS A 454 23.09 3.34 -2.40
CA HIS A 454 24.21 4.17 -2.82
C HIS A 454 25.54 3.76 -2.18
N LEU A 455 25.52 3.41 -0.88
CA LEU A 455 26.70 2.92 -0.17
C LEU A 455 27.20 1.60 -0.77
N VAL A 456 26.32 0.61 -0.98
CA VAL A 456 26.68 -0.69 -1.55
C VAL A 456 27.19 -0.56 -2.99
N ASN A 457 26.57 0.32 -3.78
CA ASN A 457 26.92 0.49 -5.19
C ASN A 457 28.09 1.46 -5.42
N GLY A 458 28.65 2.06 -4.37
CA GLY A 458 29.76 3.02 -4.48
C GLY A 458 29.38 4.35 -5.12
N THR A 459 28.10 4.73 -5.06
CA THR A 459 27.58 6.00 -5.61
C THR A 459 27.24 7.01 -4.50
N ALA A 460 27.57 6.70 -3.25
CA ALA A 460 27.27 7.55 -2.10
C ALA A 460 28.11 8.85 -2.05
N ALA A 461 29.34 8.83 -2.57
CA ALA A 461 30.24 9.97 -2.62
C ALA A 461 30.51 10.39 -4.07
N THR A 462 30.67 11.70 -4.30
CA THR A 462 31.11 12.25 -5.59
C THR A 462 32.60 12.00 -5.80
N TYR A 463 33.39 12.06 -4.72
CA TYR A 463 34.82 11.83 -4.75
C TYR A 463 35.22 10.68 -3.82
N THR A 464 36.00 9.75 -4.34
CA THR A 464 36.46 8.54 -3.66
C THR A 464 38.00 8.43 -3.60
N SER A 465 38.71 9.41 -4.13
CA SER A 465 40.18 9.52 -4.12
C SER A 465 40.63 10.98 -4.06
N GLY A 466 41.95 11.21 -3.97
CA GLY A 466 42.54 12.55 -4.06
C GLY A 466 42.70 13.26 -2.71
N LEU A 467 42.57 12.53 -1.58
CA LEU A 467 42.89 13.05 -0.25
C LEU A 467 43.91 12.14 0.44
N THR A 468 44.99 12.72 0.94
CA THR A 468 45.98 12.07 1.80
C THR A 468 45.81 12.52 3.26
N LEU A 469 45.80 11.56 4.20
CA LEU A 469 45.69 11.85 5.63
C LEU A 469 46.98 12.50 6.14
N ASN A 470 46.86 13.63 6.83
CA ASN A 470 48.00 14.29 7.44
C ASN A 470 48.31 13.65 8.80
N GLY A 471 49.49 13.02 8.90
CA GLY A 471 49.96 12.35 10.10
C GLY A 471 49.57 10.88 10.18
N GLU A 472 50.30 10.13 11.00
CA GLU A 472 49.97 8.73 11.30
C GLU A 472 48.95 8.69 12.45
N PRO A 473 47.88 7.88 12.36
CA PRO A 473 47.02 7.65 13.51
C PRO A 473 47.81 6.88 14.57
N GLU A 474 48.34 7.61 15.57
CA GLU A 474 49.16 7.08 16.66
C GLU A 474 48.34 6.65 17.90
N GLU A 475 47.08 7.08 18.03
CA GLU A 475 46.20 6.81 19.17
C GLU A 475 44.85 6.14 18.80
N ILE A 476 44.17 5.59 19.82
CA ILE A 476 42.88 4.91 19.72
C ILE A 476 41.73 5.84 19.28
N LEU A 477 41.91 7.18 19.32
CA LEU A 477 40.95 8.15 18.81
C LEU A 477 41.72 9.30 18.14
N TYR A 478 41.56 9.50 16.83
CA TYR A 478 42.20 10.60 16.09
C TYR A 478 41.16 11.61 15.57
N PRO A 479 40.57 12.45 16.46
CA PRO A 479 39.43 13.31 16.11
C PRO A 479 39.81 14.53 15.26
N ASN A 480 41.08 14.94 15.28
CA ASN A 480 41.58 16.14 14.59
C ASN A 480 42.29 15.79 13.27
N ALA A 481 41.84 14.73 12.59
CA ALA A 481 42.36 14.34 11.30
C ALA A 481 42.17 15.46 10.27
N THR A 482 43.28 15.94 9.69
CA THR A 482 43.26 16.85 8.53
C THR A 482 43.70 16.10 7.29
N TRP A 483 43.18 16.50 6.13
CA TRP A 483 43.47 15.85 4.86
C TRP A 483 44.04 16.86 3.88
N THR A 484 44.95 16.41 3.04
CA THR A 484 45.57 17.20 1.99
C THR A 484 45.07 16.71 0.63
N LYS A 485 44.64 17.61 -0.25
CA LYS A 485 44.29 17.26 -1.63
C LYS A 485 45.54 16.94 -2.42
N ASP A 486 45.54 15.79 -3.08
CA ASP A 486 46.71 15.32 -3.83
C ASP A 486 46.95 16.16 -5.10
N ASP A 487 45.90 16.75 -5.67
CA ASP A 487 45.92 17.42 -6.98
C ASP A 487 45.76 18.95 -6.95
N GLU A 488 45.60 19.55 -5.77
CA GLU A 488 45.46 21.02 -5.62
C GLU A 488 46.64 21.58 -4.85
N THR A 489 47.24 22.65 -5.38
CA THR A 489 48.33 23.37 -4.69
C THR A 489 47.97 24.83 -4.41
N ASP A 490 48.49 25.37 -3.30
CA ASP A 490 48.43 26.78 -2.96
C ASP A 490 49.34 27.65 -3.88
N GLU A 491 49.36 28.96 -3.64
CA GLU A 491 50.19 29.92 -4.41
C GLU A 491 51.70 29.62 -4.33
N GLU A 492 52.11 28.78 -3.37
CA GLU A 492 53.50 28.39 -3.09
C GLU A 492 53.84 27.00 -3.67
N GLY A 493 52.87 26.32 -4.29
CA GLY A 493 53.02 24.99 -4.88
C GLY A 493 52.90 23.84 -3.88
N ASN A 494 52.43 24.09 -2.65
CA ASN A 494 52.20 23.06 -1.64
C ASN A 494 50.76 22.54 -1.72
N ALA A 495 50.56 21.27 -1.41
CA ALA A 495 49.24 20.65 -1.49
C ALA A 495 48.24 21.28 -0.49
N VAL A 496 47.01 21.57 -0.96
CA VAL A 496 45.98 22.30 -0.19
C VAL A 496 45.36 21.41 0.88
N THR A 497 45.27 21.90 2.12
CA THR A 497 44.61 21.20 3.24
C THR A 497 43.10 21.47 3.23
N VAL A 498 42.28 20.43 3.40
CA VAL A 498 40.81 20.52 3.47
C VAL A 498 40.31 20.22 4.88
N THR A 499 39.35 21.01 5.37
CA THR A 499 38.57 20.69 6.59
C THR A 499 37.30 19.91 6.21
N GLU A 500 36.85 19.01 7.10
CA GLU A 500 35.68 18.15 6.83
C GLU A 500 34.41 18.94 6.50
N GLU A 501 34.27 20.09 7.16
CA GLU A 501 33.08 20.92 7.18
C GLU A 501 32.90 21.71 5.87
N GLU A 502 33.88 21.64 4.95
CA GLU A 502 33.95 22.43 3.72
C GLU A 502 33.94 21.59 2.41
N ALA A 503 33.74 20.26 2.48
CA ALA A 503 33.90 19.37 1.32
C ALA A 503 32.56 18.87 0.71
N PRO A 504 32.03 19.50 -0.36
CA PRO A 504 30.68 19.21 -0.88
C PRO A 504 30.52 17.86 -1.62
N GLY A 505 31.52 16.99 -1.67
CA GLY A 505 31.47 15.73 -2.44
C GLY A 505 32.12 14.49 -1.82
N TYR A 506 32.81 14.61 -0.68
CA TYR A 506 33.38 13.48 0.05
C TYR A 506 32.42 13.05 1.17
N VAL A 507 32.38 11.75 1.49
CA VAL A 507 31.61 11.22 2.62
C VAL A 507 32.56 10.71 3.69
N PHE A 508 32.70 11.44 4.79
CA PHE A 508 33.52 11.05 5.91
C PHE A 508 32.77 10.18 6.93
N TYR A 509 33.48 9.23 7.53
CA TYR A 509 32.97 8.28 8.49
C TYR A 509 34.06 7.77 9.43
N TRP A 510 33.65 7.13 10.52
CA TRP A 510 34.58 6.52 11.46
C TRP A 510 34.99 5.13 11.01
N HIS A 511 36.30 4.92 10.85
CA HIS A 511 36.89 3.63 10.53
C HIS A 511 37.51 3.00 11.78
N TYR A 512 37.26 1.70 11.97
CA TYR A 512 37.84 0.91 13.04
C TYR A 512 38.81 -0.13 12.47
N GLN A 513 40.06 -0.07 12.91
CA GLN A 513 41.08 -1.06 12.62
C GLN A 513 41.43 -1.81 13.91
N PRO A 514 41.31 -3.15 13.95
CA PRO A 514 41.63 -3.91 15.14
C PRO A 514 43.15 -3.95 15.40
N ALA A 515 43.51 -4.33 16.63
CA ALA A 515 44.91 -4.60 16.96
C ALA A 515 45.42 -5.81 16.16
N SER A 516 46.64 -5.70 15.66
CA SER A 516 47.40 -6.78 15.03
C SER A 516 48.57 -7.20 15.94
N SER A 517 49.39 -8.16 15.50
CA SER A 517 50.62 -8.53 16.21
C SER A 517 51.67 -7.41 16.26
N THR A 518 51.55 -6.39 15.41
CA THR A 518 52.55 -5.31 15.26
C THR A 518 51.97 -3.91 15.46
N THR A 519 50.64 -3.75 15.52
CA THR A 519 49.96 -2.45 15.65
C THR A 519 48.82 -2.50 16.65
N ALA A 520 48.68 -1.45 17.47
CA ALA A 520 47.51 -1.28 18.34
C ALA A 520 46.22 -1.05 17.52
N ALA A 521 45.07 -1.27 18.15
CA ALA A 521 43.77 -0.95 17.53
C ALA A 521 43.66 0.57 17.32
N LYS A 522 43.11 0.97 16.18
CA LYS A 522 42.94 2.38 15.79
C LYS A 522 41.46 2.65 15.51
N PHE A 523 40.96 3.79 15.97
CA PHE A 523 39.66 4.32 15.56
C PHE A 523 39.85 5.77 15.13
N TYR A 524 39.63 6.02 13.84
CA TYR A 524 39.99 7.28 13.21
C TYR A 524 38.97 7.65 12.15
N ARG A 525 38.90 8.94 11.80
CA ARG A 525 38.02 9.43 10.75
C ARG A 525 38.68 9.22 9.39
N SER A 526 37.95 8.63 8.45
CA SER A 526 38.35 8.47 7.05
C SER A 526 37.22 8.90 6.12
N TYR A 527 37.46 8.93 4.82
CA TYR A 527 36.42 9.16 3.81
C TYR A 527 36.15 7.88 3.02
N LEU A 528 34.95 7.81 2.44
CA LEU A 528 34.49 6.69 1.64
C LEU A 528 35.28 6.64 0.32
N THR A 529 36.09 5.61 0.14
CA THR A 529 36.97 5.43 -1.04
C THR A 529 36.36 4.56 -2.14
N GLY A 530 35.09 4.20 -2.02
CA GLY A 530 34.38 3.36 -2.99
C GLY A 530 33.14 2.71 -2.38
N PRO A 531 32.66 1.61 -2.98
CA PRO A 531 31.60 0.78 -2.40
C PRO A 531 31.89 0.42 -0.94
N TYR A 532 30.92 0.69 -0.07
CA TYR A 532 31.01 0.25 1.32
C TYR A 532 30.64 -1.23 1.40
N SER A 533 31.61 -2.06 1.81
CA SER A 533 31.35 -3.47 2.07
C SER A 533 30.79 -3.63 3.49
N PHE A 534 29.62 -4.25 3.61
CA PHE A 534 29.06 -4.69 4.89
C PHE A 534 29.70 -6.00 5.38
N TYR A 535 30.91 -6.27 4.90
CA TYR A 535 31.79 -7.36 5.27
C TYR A 535 33.21 -6.80 5.44
N GLU A 536 33.77 -6.94 6.65
CA GLU A 536 35.07 -6.36 6.95
C GLU A 536 36.16 -7.43 7.06
N LYS A 537 36.99 -7.54 6.01
CA LYS A 537 38.09 -8.50 5.91
C LYS A 537 39.23 -8.21 6.88
N ASN A 538 39.38 -6.96 7.30
CA ASN A 538 40.47 -6.54 8.20
C ASN A 538 40.19 -6.85 9.67
N LEU A 539 38.96 -7.29 10.01
CA LEU A 539 38.65 -7.79 11.33
C LEU A 539 39.07 -9.26 11.45
N ASN A 540 39.76 -9.61 12.54
CA ASN A 540 40.27 -10.97 12.82
C ASN A 540 39.18 -12.06 12.75
N THR A 541 37.90 -11.68 12.77
CA THR A 541 36.73 -12.57 12.71
C THR A 541 35.92 -12.45 11.41
N LYS A 542 36.35 -11.64 10.42
CA LYS A 542 35.66 -11.40 9.14
C LYS A 542 34.12 -11.29 9.29
N PRO A 543 33.60 -10.40 10.14
CA PRO A 543 32.18 -10.37 10.42
C PRO A 543 31.42 -9.80 9.23
N HIS A 544 30.30 -10.44 8.90
CA HIS A 544 29.26 -9.82 8.09
C HIS A 544 28.43 -8.94 9.01
N PHE A 545 28.41 -7.63 8.72
CA PHE A 545 27.60 -6.70 9.48
C PHE A 545 26.12 -6.86 9.13
N LYS A 546 25.27 -6.59 10.13
CA LYS A 546 23.83 -6.76 10.02
C LYS A 546 23.14 -5.42 9.73
N ILE A 547 22.36 -5.40 8.66
CA ILE A 547 21.40 -4.37 8.31
C ILE A 547 20.00 -4.88 8.64
N THR A 548 19.24 -4.08 9.39
CA THR A 548 17.89 -4.45 9.85
C THR A 548 16.87 -3.39 9.46
N LEU A 549 15.76 -3.79 8.83
CA LEU A 549 14.63 -2.89 8.66
C LEU A 549 13.88 -2.71 9.99
N THR A 550 13.37 -1.50 10.22
CA THR A 550 12.65 -1.15 11.47
C THR A 550 11.21 -0.71 11.25
N ALA A 551 10.80 -0.59 9.99
CA ALA A 551 9.46 -0.26 9.56
C ALA A 551 9.22 -0.87 8.18
N ASP A 552 7.94 -0.98 7.80
CA ASP A 552 7.58 -1.17 6.40
C ASP A 552 7.97 0.09 5.62
N ILE A 553 8.52 -0.08 4.42
CA ILE A 553 9.01 1.02 3.58
C ILE A 553 8.27 0.99 2.25
N ASP A 554 7.70 2.12 1.87
CA ASP A 554 7.06 2.32 0.58
C ASP A 554 8.01 3.08 -0.35
N LEU A 555 8.39 2.46 -1.46
CA LEU A 555 9.29 3.04 -2.47
C LEU A 555 8.55 3.86 -3.53
N GLN A 556 7.22 3.96 -3.42
CA GLN A 556 6.36 4.84 -4.22
C GLN A 556 6.47 4.63 -5.73
N ASP A 557 6.76 3.39 -6.17
CA ASP A 557 7.00 3.01 -7.58
C ASP A 557 8.09 3.85 -8.28
N VAL A 558 8.98 4.46 -7.50
CA VAL A 558 10.17 5.13 -8.04
C VAL A 558 11.16 4.06 -8.49
N GLU A 559 11.65 4.17 -9.72
CA GLU A 559 12.67 3.25 -10.22
C GLU A 559 13.98 3.41 -9.44
N ILE A 560 14.43 2.34 -8.80
CA ILE A 560 15.67 2.30 -8.02
C ILE A 560 16.72 1.35 -8.65
N PRO A 561 18.02 1.58 -8.42
CA PRO A 561 19.04 0.62 -8.82
C PRO A 561 19.03 -0.61 -7.89
N ALA A 562 19.43 -1.76 -8.43
CA ALA A 562 19.61 -2.97 -7.62
C ALA A 562 20.71 -2.79 -6.56
N ILE A 563 20.57 -3.47 -5.42
CA ILE A 563 21.60 -3.55 -4.38
C ILE A 563 22.70 -4.49 -4.88
N GLY A 564 23.94 -4.01 -4.90
CA GLY A 564 25.06 -4.75 -5.48
C GLY A 564 24.88 -4.90 -6.98
N ASN A 565 24.88 -3.78 -7.70
CA ASN A 565 24.51 -3.70 -9.11
C ASN A 565 25.53 -4.32 -10.09
N SER A 566 26.71 -4.77 -9.62
CA SER A 566 27.73 -5.41 -10.46
C SER A 566 28.40 -6.58 -9.75
N ALA A 567 28.98 -7.51 -10.52
CA ALA A 567 29.72 -8.65 -9.98
C ALA A 567 31.01 -8.24 -9.23
N ASP A 568 31.56 -7.07 -9.55
CA ASP A 568 32.73 -6.48 -8.89
C ASP A 568 32.36 -5.79 -7.57
N HIS A 569 31.08 -5.42 -7.41
CA HIS A 569 30.51 -4.77 -6.23
C HIS A 569 29.28 -5.53 -5.72
N PRO A 570 29.42 -6.82 -5.34
CA PRO A 570 28.30 -7.58 -4.82
C PRO A 570 27.95 -7.11 -3.40
N PHE A 571 26.70 -7.35 -3.00
CA PHE A 571 26.34 -7.27 -1.60
C PHE A 571 27.02 -8.40 -0.81
N GLU A 572 27.87 -8.01 0.14
CA GLU A 572 28.54 -8.88 1.12
C GLU A 572 28.11 -8.40 2.52
N GLY A 573 27.18 -9.11 3.18
CA GLY A 573 26.63 -8.69 4.48
C GLY A 573 25.46 -9.55 4.96
N VAL A 574 24.79 -9.12 6.02
CA VAL A 574 23.51 -9.72 6.47
C VAL A 574 22.42 -8.67 6.35
N PHE A 575 21.42 -8.92 5.50
CA PHE A 575 20.21 -8.11 5.41
C PHE A 575 19.05 -8.86 6.09
N ASP A 576 18.47 -8.25 7.13
CA ASP A 576 17.35 -8.78 7.89
C ASP A 576 16.16 -7.81 7.78
N GLY A 577 15.13 -8.18 7.03
CA GLY A 577 13.91 -7.40 6.93
C GLY A 577 13.11 -7.36 8.23
N ALA A 578 13.44 -8.17 9.24
CA ALA A 578 12.74 -8.26 10.53
C ALA A 578 11.22 -8.51 10.42
N GLY A 579 10.77 -9.05 9.29
CA GLY A 579 9.37 -9.30 8.96
C GLY A 579 8.63 -8.14 8.30
N HIS A 580 9.33 -7.01 8.05
CA HIS A 580 8.79 -5.82 7.39
C HIS A 580 8.65 -5.98 5.88
N THR A 581 7.78 -5.14 5.31
CA THR A 581 7.46 -5.11 3.89
C THR A 581 8.12 -3.93 3.17
N LEU A 582 8.75 -4.22 2.03
CA LEU A 582 9.05 -3.23 0.99
C LEU A 582 7.89 -3.21 -0.01
N LYS A 583 7.21 -2.06 -0.13
CA LYS A 583 6.03 -1.87 -0.98
C LYS A 583 6.38 -1.05 -2.22
N ASN A 584 5.62 -1.28 -3.29
CA ASN A 584 5.72 -0.53 -4.55
C ASN A 584 7.16 -0.51 -5.08
N VAL A 585 7.78 -1.69 -5.04
CA VAL A 585 9.20 -1.86 -5.38
C VAL A 585 9.33 -1.87 -6.90
N TYR A 586 9.99 -0.87 -7.48
CA TYR A 586 10.35 -0.86 -8.90
C TYR A 586 11.88 -0.81 -9.03
N VAL A 587 12.50 -1.91 -9.48
CA VAL A 587 13.95 -2.01 -9.61
C VAL A 587 14.37 -2.09 -11.07
N ASN A 588 15.34 -1.27 -11.47
CA ASN A 588 15.97 -1.39 -12.77
C ASN A 588 16.64 -2.78 -12.91
N GLY A 589 16.23 -3.53 -13.94
CA GLY A 589 16.67 -4.92 -14.15
C GLY A 589 15.86 -5.97 -13.38
N GLY A 590 14.84 -5.56 -12.62
CA GLY A 590 13.82 -6.45 -12.04
C GLY A 590 14.25 -7.31 -10.86
N CYS A 591 15.41 -7.04 -10.24
CA CYS A 591 15.89 -7.80 -9.07
C CYS A 591 16.38 -6.85 -7.97
N LEU A 592 15.83 -6.96 -6.76
CA LEU A 592 16.19 -6.10 -5.62
C LEU A 592 17.68 -6.18 -5.28
N PHE A 593 18.27 -7.37 -5.30
CA PHE A 593 19.71 -7.59 -5.21
C PHE A 593 20.25 -8.06 -6.57
N GLY A 594 21.19 -7.31 -7.15
CA GLY A 594 21.82 -7.67 -8.43
C GLY A 594 22.78 -8.84 -8.24
N TYR A 595 23.81 -8.63 -7.43
CA TYR A 595 24.86 -9.59 -7.16
C TYR A 595 25.07 -9.72 -5.66
N VAL A 596 25.11 -10.96 -5.19
CA VAL A 596 25.28 -11.31 -3.78
C VAL A 596 26.44 -12.29 -3.65
N LYS A 597 27.30 -12.09 -2.65
CA LYS A 597 28.45 -12.97 -2.41
C LYS A 597 28.63 -13.29 -0.94
N GLY A 598 28.58 -14.58 -0.59
CA GLY A 598 28.74 -15.05 0.78
C GLY A 598 27.78 -14.43 1.81
N ALA A 599 26.64 -13.90 1.37
CA ALA A 599 25.77 -13.05 2.19
C ALA A 599 24.51 -13.78 2.69
N ALA A 600 23.81 -13.14 3.63
CA ALA A 600 22.51 -13.57 4.11
C ALA A 600 21.44 -12.51 3.83
N ILE A 601 20.27 -12.94 3.33
CA ILE A 601 19.08 -12.12 3.14
C ILE A 601 17.91 -12.83 3.80
N SER A 602 17.26 -12.19 4.77
CA SER A 602 16.26 -12.87 5.60
C SER A 602 15.09 -12.00 6.01
N ASN A 603 13.96 -12.66 6.34
CA ASN A 603 12.78 -12.11 6.99
C ASN A 603 12.22 -10.86 6.29
N LEU A 604 12.07 -10.91 4.97
CA LEU A 604 11.70 -9.77 4.14
C LEU A 604 10.42 -10.07 3.36
N LYS A 605 9.54 -9.08 3.23
CA LYS A 605 8.41 -9.14 2.32
C LYS A 605 8.57 -8.10 1.21
N ILE A 606 8.28 -8.48 -0.03
CA ILE A 606 8.31 -7.62 -1.21
C ILE A 606 6.91 -7.65 -1.81
N GLU A 607 6.32 -6.47 -2.00
CA GLU A 607 5.03 -6.27 -2.67
C GLU A 607 5.21 -5.29 -3.83
N SER A 608 4.86 -5.70 -5.05
CA SER A 608 5.03 -4.87 -6.25
C SER A 608 4.08 -5.28 -7.38
N ASN A 609 3.67 -4.29 -8.18
CA ASN A 609 3.01 -4.52 -9.48
C ASN A 609 4.02 -4.62 -10.64
N HIS A 610 5.28 -4.25 -10.41
CA HIS A 610 6.38 -4.39 -11.37
C HIS A 610 6.98 -5.78 -11.31
N THR A 611 7.56 -6.24 -12.42
CA THR A 611 8.32 -7.50 -12.43
C THR A 611 9.54 -7.38 -11.51
N THR A 612 9.47 -8.03 -10.34
CA THR A 612 10.44 -7.84 -9.25
C THR A 612 10.74 -9.14 -8.52
N SER A 613 11.96 -9.63 -8.70
CA SER A 613 12.55 -10.75 -7.97
C SER A 613 13.39 -10.29 -6.80
N LEU A 614 13.64 -11.18 -5.84
CA LEU A 614 14.56 -10.89 -4.72
C LEU A 614 15.99 -10.67 -5.21
N LEU A 615 16.57 -11.64 -5.94
CA LEU A 615 17.95 -11.49 -6.42
C LEU A 615 18.21 -12.09 -7.80
N ASN A 616 19.18 -11.53 -8.51
CA ASN A 616 19.65 -12.05 -9.78
C ASN A 616 20.71 -13.15 -9.56
N THR A 617 21.93 -12.80 -9.14
CA THR A 617 23.03 -13.78 -8.96
C THR A 617 23.50 -13.85 -7.52
N ALA A 618 23.53 -15.04 -6.93
CA ALA A 618 24.16 -15.30 -5.65
C ALA A 618 25.29 -16.32 -5.76
N THR A 619 26.44 -16.01 -5.17
CA THR A 619 27.65 -16.85 -5.23
C THR A 619 28.19 -17.09 -3.82
N ALA A 620 28.32 -18.35 -3.42
CA ALA A 620 29.07 -18.68 -2.21
C ALA A 620 30.55 -18.32 -2.39
N ASP A 621 31.19 -17.88 -1.32
CA ASP A 621 32.65 -17.71 -1.31
C ASP A 621 33.34 -18.94 -0.66
N LYS A 622 34.64 -18.84 -0.37
CA LYS A 622 35.41 -19.96 0.20
C LYS A 622 35.02 -20.31 1.63
N GLU A 623 34.45 -19.36 2.36
CA GLU A 623 34.20 -19.40 3.80
C GLU A 623 32.70 -19.34 4.13
N HIS A 624 31.89 -18.72 3.27
CA HIS A 624 30.48 -18.44 3.48
C HIS A 624 29.60 -18.94 2.33
N ALA A 625 28.53 -19.62 2.70
CA ALA A 625 27.43 -19.95 1.80
C ALA A 625 26.53 -18.72 1.54
N VAL A 626 25.57 -18.88 0.64
CA VAL A 626 24.45 -17.93 0.48
C VAL A 626 23.29 -18.40 1.35
N TYR A 627 22.73 -17.51 2.16
CA TYR A 627 21.60 -17.82 3.03
C TYR A 627 20.38 -16.95 2.71
N ILE A 628 19.28 -17.57 2.31
CA ILE A 628 18.02 -16.89 1.98
C ILE A 628 16.93 -17.52 2.85
N ALA A 629 16.35 -16.75 3.76
CA ALA A 629 15.50 -17.31 4.80
C ALA A 629 14.28 -16.42 5.10
N GLY A 630 13.06 -16.94 4.97
CA GLY A 630 11.85 -16.22 5.36
C GLY A 630 11.51 -15.05 4.44
N VAL A 631 11.58 -15.25 3.12
CA VAL A 631 11.28 -14.20 2.14
C VAL A 631 9.92 -14.42 1.50
N SER A 632 9.09 -13.38 1.45
CA SER A 632 7.81 -13.38 0.73
C SER A 632 7.89 -12.43 -0.46
N VAL A 633 7.57 -12.91 -1.65
CA VAL A 633 7.47 -12.08 -2.86
C VAL A 633 6.05 -12.16 -3.40
N ASN A 634 5.37 -11.01 -3.39
CA ASN A 634 4.06 -10.81 -4.00
C ASN A 634 4.22 -9.83 -5.17
N ALA A 635 4.60 -10.35 -6.34
CA ALA A 635 4.87 -9.58 -7.54
C ALA A 635 4.85 -10.47 -8.79
N PRO A 636 4.73 -9.91 -10.00
CA PRO A 636 5.18 -10.59 -11.20
C PRO A 636 6.69 -10.89 -11.12
N THR A 637 7.14 -12.09 -11.50
CA THR A 637 8.56 -12.47 -11.40
C THR A 637 9.04 -13.30 -12.58
N THR A 638 10.34 -13.22 -12.86
CA THR A 638 11.03 -14.17 -13.73
C THR A 638 11.50 -15.39 -12.95
N HIS A 639 12.13 -15.19 -11.79
CA HIS A 639 12.37 -16.21 -10.77
C HIS A 639 12.31 -15.54 -9.40
N ALA A 640 11.30 -15.84 -8.59
CA ALA A 640 10.97 -14.97 -7.47
C ALA A 640 12.08 -14.81 -6.44
N ILE A 641 12.85 -15.87 -6.14
CA ILE A 641 13.88 -15.83 -5.11
C ILE A 641 15.26 -15.60 -5.70
N ALA A 642 15.69 -16.37 -6.71
CA ALA A 642 17.02 -16.22 -7.30
C ALA A 642 17.06 -16.67 -8.76
N HIS A 643 17.69 -15.90 -9.65
CA HIS A 643 17.96 -16.41 -11.01
C HIS A 643 19.06 -17.48 -10.99
N THR A 644 20.16 -17.23 -10.26
CA THR A 644 21.29 -18.16 -10.16
C THR A 644 21.86 -18.25 -8.75
N VAL A 645 22.09 -19.46 -8.26
CA VAL A 645 22.80 -19.77 -7.01
C VAL A 645 24.02 -20.65 -7.31
N THR A 646 25.22 -20.07 -7.20
CA THR A 646 26.50 -20.76 -7.43
C THR A 646 27.18 -21.08 -6.11
N GLY A 647 27.74 -22.28 -5.99
CA GLY A 647 28.26 -22.79 -4.73
C GLY A 647 27.16 -23.16 -3.73
N LEU A 648 27.55 -23.31 -2.45
CA LEU A 648 26.64 -23.75 -1.38
C LEU A 648 25.60 -22.67 -1.07
N GLY A 649 24.32 -22.99 -1.22
CA GLY A 649 23.20 -22.09 -0.90
C GLY A 649 22.10 -22.75 -0.05
N TYR A 650 21.40 -21.92 0.73
CA TYR A 650 20.24 -22.30 1.53
C TYR A 650 19.06 -21.39 1.17
N VAL A 651 17.92 -21.97 0.82
CA VAL A 651 16.64 -21.26 0.60
C VAL A 651 15.60 -21.87 1.54
N VAL A 652 15.13 -21.10 2.51
CA VAL A 652 14.34 -21.62 3.62
C VAL A 652 13.11 -20.76 3.88
N GLY A 653 11.92 -21.36 3.91
CA GLY A 653 10.70 -20.62 4.25
C GLY A 653 10.39 -19.47 3.28
N CYS A 654 10.71 -19.62 2.01
CA CYS A 654 10.46 -18.60 0.99
C CYS A 654 9.17 -18.87 0.22
N VAL A 655 8.39 -17.83 -0.05
CA VAL A 655 7.11 -17.91 -0.75
C VAL A 655 7.05 -16.94 -1.93
N HIS A 656 6.44 -17.39 -3.01
CA HIS A 656 6.04 -16.56 -4.13
C HIS A 656 4.54 -16.70 -4.42
N GLU A 657 3.87 -15.56 -4.52
CA GLU A 657 2.48 -15.39 -4.98
C GLU A 657 2.46 -14.32 -6.08
N GLY A 658 1.81 -14.60 -7.21
CA GLY A 658 1.81 -13.69 -8.36
C GLY A 658 1.83 -14.41 -9.70
N THR A 659 2.41 -13.78 -10.72
CA THR A 659 2.69 -14.41 -12.02
C THR A 659 4.17 -14.71 -12.15
N ALA A 660 4.54 -15.94 -12.50
CA ALA A 660 5.93 -16.35 -12.70
C ALA A 660 6.15 -16.79 -14.15
N SER A 661 7.25 -16.37 -14.76
CA SER A 661 7.76 -16.96 -16.01
C SER A 661 8.82 -18.05 -15.79
N GLY A 662 9.24 -18.28 -14.55
CA GLY A 662 10.28 -19.24 -14.17
C GLY A 662 10.22 -19.61 -12.68
N ALA A 663 10.95 -20.66 -12.32
CA ALA A 663 10.92 -21.28 -10.99
C ALA A 663 11.22 -20.32 -9.84
N LEU A 664 10.93 -20.74 -8.60
CA LEU A 664 11.36 -20.04 -7.39
C LEU A 664 12.87 -19.75 -7.39
N VAL A 665 13.67 -20.75 -7.80
CA VAL A 665 15.11 -20.61 -8.11
C VAL A 665 15.38 -21.08 -9.54
N GLY A 666 15.99 -20.26 -10.37
CA GLY A 666 16.31 -20.62 -11.76
C GLY A 666 17.36 -21.71 -11.86
N THR A 667 18.63 -21.35 -11.66
CA THR A 667 19.76 -22.29 -11.78
C THR A 667 20.52 -22.43 -10.47
N ALA A 668 20.88 -23.65 -10.07
CA ALA A 668 21.70 -23.87 -8.88
C ALA A 668 22.75 -24.98 -9.02
N SER A 669 23.96 -24.77 -8.48
CA SER A 669 25.02 -25.79 -8.46
C SER A 669 25.04 -26.64 -7.20
N ASN A 670 24.61 -26.09 -6.05
CA ASN A 670 24.67 -26.79 -4.78
C ASN A 670 23.68 -26.20 -3.74
N LEU A 671 22.42 -26.61 -3.79
CA LEU A 671 21.34 -25.97 -3.02
C LEU A 671 20.78 -26.88 -1.91
N TYR A 672 20.39 -26.24 -0.81
CA TYR A 672 19.48 -26.77 0.21
C TYR A 672 18.18 -25.97 0.15
N MET A 673 17.03 -26.66 0.17
CA MET A 673 15.72 -26.01 0.11
C MET A 673 14.74 -26.64 1.11
N TYR A 674 14.22 -25.79 2.00
CA TYR A 674 13.42 -26.20 3.16
C TYR A 674 12.14 -25.37 3.29
N GLY A 675 10.98 -26.02 3.26
CA GLY A 675 9.70 -25.36 3.56
C GLY A 675 9.37 -24.18 2.64
N CYS A 676 9.76 -24.23 1.36
CA CYS A 676 9.48 -23.15 0.40
C CYS A 676 8.19 -23.41 -0.38
N MET A 677 7.55 -22.35 -0.89
CA MET A 677 6.25 -22.40 -1.54
C MET A 677 6.25 -21.60 -2.86
N GLU A 678 5.95 -22.27 -3.98
CA GLU A 678 5.73 -21.65 -5.30
C GLU A 678 4.26 -21.73 -5.70
N THR A 679 3.57 -20.59 -5.78
CA THR A 679 2.15 -20.51 -6.16
C THR A 679 1.88 -19.65 -7.39
N GLY A 680 2.94 -19.14 -8.02
CA GLY A 680 2.87 -18.32 -9.21
C GLY A 680 2.17 -19.02 -10.37
N SER A 681 1.30 -18.29 -11.05
CA SER A 681 0.71 -18.74 -12.33
C SER A 681 1.61 -18.37 -13.50
N GLY A 682 1.61 -19.16 -14.56
CA GLY A 682 2.32 -18.85 -15.82
C GLY A 682 3.61 -19.63 -16.06
N LEU A 683 3.98 -20.56 -15.16
CA LEU A 683 5.12 -21.45 -15.39
C LEU A 683 4.84 -22.38 -16.59
N THR A 684 5.86 -22.60 -17.42
CA THR A 684 5.74 -23.44 -18.61
C THR A 684 5.61 -24.91 -18.23
N SER A 685 4.67 -25.64 -18.84
CA SER A 685 4.53 -27.09 -18.66
C SER A 685 5.85 -27.81 -18.96
N GLY A 686 6.25 -28.73 -18.06
CA GLY A 686 7.52 -29.43 -18.13
C GLY A 686 8.71 -28.69 -17.50
N ALA A 687 8.55 -27.44 -17.07
CA ALA A 687 9.57 -26.72 -16.31
C ALA A 687 9.56 -27.13 -14.82
N GLY A 688 10.62 -26.76 -14.10
CA GLY A 688 10.66 -26.87 -12.64
C GLY A 688 9.93 -25.71 -11.98
N ALA A 689 9.14 -25.97 -10.94
CA ALA A 689 8.48 -24.92 -10.15
C ALA A 689 9.39 -24.40 -9.02
N LEU A 690 10.11 -25.29 -8.35
CA LEU A 690 10.97 -24.92 -7.21
C LEU A 690 12.41 -24.65 -7.67
N LEU A 691 12.94 -25.50 -8.55
CA LEU A 691 14.24 -25.30 -9.20
C LEU A 691 14.11 -25.56 -10.70
N ASP A 692 14.44 -24.59 -11.56
CA ASP A 692 14.32 -24.78 -13.02
C ASP A 692 15.40 -25.72 -13.57
N ARG A 693 16.67 -25.57 -13.17
CA ARG A 693 17.72 -26.51 -13.60
C ARG A 693 18.93 -26.54 -12.68
N TYR A 694 19.63 -27.66 -12.76
CA TYR A 694 20.98 -27.76 -12.20
C TYR A 694 21.97 -26.94 -13.03
N ALA A 695 22.93 -26.30 -12.37
CA ALA A 695 24.05 -25.67 -13.06
C ALA A 695 24.88 -26.72 -13.80
N SER A 696 25.56 -26.30 -14.87
CA SER A 696 26.42 -27.18 -15.67
C SER A 696 27.42 -27.93 -14.79
N GLY A 697 27.54 -29.24 -15.01
CA GLY A 697 28.41 -30.13 -14.21
C GLY A 697 27.88 -30.52 -12.83
N SER A 698 26.72 -29.99 -12.40
CA SER A 698 26.04 -30.39 -11.16
C SER A 698 24.92 -31.38 -11.48
N THR A 699 24.79 -32.46 -10.70
CA THR A 699 23.73 -33.46 -10.94
C THR A 699 23.01 -33.85 -9.66
N ALA A 700 21.68 -33.77 -9.73
CA ALA A 700 20.73 -34.48 -8.87
C ALA A 700 20.92 -34.36 -7.35
N PHE A 701 21.38 -33.21 -6.83
CA PHE A 701 21.46 -33.01 -5.37
C PHE A 701 20.08 -32.97 -4.69
N PHE A 702 18.99 -32.82 -5.46
CA PHE A 702 17.62 -33.09 -5.06
C PHE A 702 17.10 -34.40 -5.65
N ALA A 703 17.90 -35.46 -5.69
CA ALA A 703 17.39 -36.79 -6.04
C ALA A 703 16.33 -37.26 -5.02
N PRO A 704 15.29 -38.00 -5.45
CA PRO A 704 14.41 -38.70 -4.53
C PRO A 704 15.19 -39.59 -3.59
N LEU A 705 14.82 -39.59 -2.32
CA LEU A 705 15.38 -40.49 -1.32
C LEU A 705 14.65 -41.84 -1.39
N SER A 706 15.38 -42.92 -1.15
CA SER A 706 14.80 -44.27 -1.03
C SER A 706 14.10 -44.50 0.31
N SER A 707 14.44 -43.70 1.33
CA SER A 707 13.84 -43.74 2.66
C SER A 707 13.86 -42.34 3.28
N LEU A 708 12.99 -42.13 4.27
CA LEU A 708 12.77 -40.82 4.88
C LEU A 708 13.87 -40.48 5.86
N THR A 709 14.89 -39.83 5.35
CA THR A 709 15.95 -39.22 6.15
C THR A 709 15.94 -37.71 5.92
N TRP A 710 16.38 -36.95 6.93
CA TRP A 710 16.49 -35.49 6.77
C TRP A 710 17.54 -35.20 5.71
N GLY A 711 17.12 -34.55 4.62
CA GLY A 711 17.94 -34.37 3.42
C GLY A 711 18.11 -32.92 3.00
N ARG A 712 18.47 -32.72 1.73
CA ARG A 712 18.72 -31.40 1.15
C ARG A 712 17.45 -30.69 0.65
N PHE A 713 16.38 -31.44 0.47
CA PHE A 713 15.11 -31.00 -0.11
C PHE A 713 13.97 -31.52 0.75
N MET A 714 13.39 -30.66 1.60
CA MET A 714 12.39 -31.08 2.58
C MET A 714 11.19 -30.13 2.65
N CYS A 715 10.00 -30.70 2.59
CA CYS A 715 8.70 -30.11 2.86
C CYS A 715 8.40 -28.87 2.00
N ASN A 716 8.83 -28.84 0.74
CA ASN A 716 8.54 -27.73 -0.18
C ASN A 716 7.18 -27.92 -0.86
N TYR A 717 6.48 -26.85 -1.23
CA TYR A 717 5.17 -26.89 -1.88
C TYR A 717 5.21 -26.21 -3.24
N TYR A 718 4.48 -26.75 -4.22
CA TYR A 718 4.15 -26.00 -5.43
C TYR A 718 2.71 -26.26 -5.89
N ASP A 719 2.08 -25.21 -6.41
CA ASP A 719 0.70 -25.29 -6.92
C ASP A 719 0.64 -25.86 -8.33
N THR A 720 -0.19 -26.88 -8.52
CA THR A 720 -0.32 -27.58 -9.81
C THR A 720 -1.53 -27.21 -10.63
N GLN A 721 -2.43 -26.41 -10.05
CA GLN A 721 -3.60 -25.88 -10.73
C GLN A 721 -3.27 -24.55 -11.40
N ARG A 722 -2.53 -23.67 -10.72
CA ARG A 722 -2.10 -22.37 -11.27
C ARG A 722 -1.02 -22.49 -12.33
N SER A 723 -0.24 -23.57 -12.26
CA SER A 723 0.84 -23.89 -13.19
C SER A 723 0.79 -25.37 -13.58
N THR A 724 -0.09 -25.69 -14.52
CA THR A 724 -0.37 -27.09 -14.91
C THR A 724 0.80 -27.73 -15.66
N GLY A 725 1.13 -28.97 -15.31
CA GLY A 725 2.14 -29.76 -16.02
C GLY A 725 3.60 -29.49 -15.61
N VAL A 726 3.83 -28.71 -14.56
CA VAL A 726 5.18 -28.45 -14.02
C VAL A 726 5.68 -29.58 -13.09
N ASN A 727 7.01 -29.73 -13.04
CA ASN A 727 7.71 -30.62 -12.11
C ASN A 727 8.23 -29.83 -10.90
N ALA A 728 8.66 -30.51 -9.84
CA ALA A 728 9.34 -29.84 -8.73
C ALA A 728 10.71 -29.29 -9.14
N VAL A 729 11.48 -30.09 -9.90
CA VAL A 729 12.87 -29.78 -10.28
C VAL A 729 13.10 -30.08 -11.76
N GLY A 730 13.34 -29.01 -12.52
CA GLY A 730 13.54 -29.00 -13.96
C GLY A 730 12.60 -29.86 -14.77
N THR A 731 13.13 -30.50 -15.82
CA THR A 731 12.32 -31.29 -16.74
C THR A 731 12.04 -32.72 -16.24
N SER A 732 12.47 -33.04 -15.02
CA SER A 732 12.41 -34.40 -14.50
C SER A 732 11.08 -34.67 -13.79
N SER A 733 10.29 -35.60 -14.32
CA SER A 733 9.00 -36.02 -13.75
C SER A 733 9.15 -37.00 -12.57
N VAL A 734 10.20 -36.85 -11.77
CA VAL A 734 10.53 -37.83 -10.73
C VAL A 734 9.58 -37.70 -9.56
N THR A 735 9.10 -38.83 -9.05
CA THR A 735 8.31 -38.90 -7.81
C THR A 735 9.26 -38.84 -6.61
N TYR A 736 9.00 -37.94 -5.67
CA TYR A 736 9.76 -37.88 -4.42
C TYR A 736 8.88 -38.36 -3.27
N LEU A 737 9.53 -38.65 -2.14
CA LEU A 737 8.81 -38.98 -0.92
C LEU A 737 8.01 -37.76 -0.42
N PRO A 738 6.86 -37.99 0.21
CA PRO A 738 6.01 -36.94 0.77
C PRO A 738 6.72 -35.83 1.57
N GLN A 739 7.74 -36.17 2.36
CA GLN A 739 8.49 -35.21 3.17
C GLN A 739 9.47 -34.36 2.36
N GLN A 740 9.74 -34.70 1.10
CA GLN A 740 10.65 -33.92 0.25
C GLN A 740 9.91 -32.77 -0.43
N TYR A 741 8.70 -33.02 -0.95
CA TYR A 741 7.79 -31.99 -1.43
C TYR A 741 6.32 -32.41 -1.36
N ILE A 742 5.46 -31.40 -1.38
CA ILE A 742 4.01 -31.45 -1.31
C ILE A 742 3.48 -30.89 -2.63
N ARG A 743 2.61 -31.65 -3.29
CA ARG A 743 1.92 -31.25 -4.52
C ARG A 743 0.46 -30.99 -4.17
N GLY A 744 -0.09 -29.85 -4.56
CA GLY A 744 -1.48 -29.54 -4.25
C GLY A 744 -2.09 -28.54 -5.22
N ALA A 745 -3.40 -28.67 -5.41
CA ALA A 745 -4.21 -27.56 -5.91
C ALA A 745 -4.52 -26.62 -4.73
N HIS A 746 -4.76 -25.35 -5.02
CA HIS A 746 -5.19 -24.37 -4.01
C HIS A 746 -6.36 -24.88 -3.15
N SER A 747 -7.34 -25.54 -3.77
CA SER A 747 -8.49 -26.14 -3.08
C SER A 747 -8.11 -27.26 -2.08
N HIS A 748 -6.94 -27.87 -2.19
CA HIS A 748 -6.48 -28.90 -1.24
C HIS A 748 -5.93 -28.29 0.05
N VAL A 749 -5.35 -27.08 -0.03
CA VAL A 749 -4.99 -26.29 1.16
C VAL A 749 -6.23 -25.96 1.98
N LEU A 750 -7.33 -25.60 1.29
CA LEU A 750 -8.63 -25.32 1.91
C LEU A 750 -9.26 -26.54 2.56
N LYS A 751 -9.29 -27.66 1.85
CA LYS A 751 -9.81 -28.93 2.37
C LYS A 751 -9.01 -29.42 3.58
N ALA A 752 -7.69 -29.24 3.59
CA ALA A 752 -6.86 -29.56 4.74
C ALA A 752 -7.12 -28.66 5.97
N LYS A 753 -7.48 -27.38 5.76
CA LYS A 753 -7.81 -26.43 6.83
C LYS A 753 -9.18 -26.71 7.47
N VAL A 754 -10.17 -27.07 6.65
CA VAL A 754 -11.58 -27.15 7.06
C VAL A 754 -12.04 -28.58 7.33
N ASP A 755 -11.61 -29.57 6.55
CA ASP A 755 -12.18 -30.93 6.62
C ASP A 755 -11.55 -31.80 7.72
N ASN A 756 -10.38 -31.43 8.28
CA ASN A 756 -9.68 -32.21 9.32
C ASN A 756 -9.66 -33.74 9.03
N LEU A 757 -9.55 -34.13 7.76
CA LEU A 757 -9.80 -35.51 7.30
C LEU A 757 -8.70 -36.53 7.64
N LEU A 758 -7.69 -36.11 8.39
CA LEU A 758 -6.81 -37.02 9.10
C LEU A 758 -6.95 -36.70 10.59
N SER A 759 -7.99 -37.27 11.21
CA SER A 759 -7.89 -37.62 12.63
C SER A 759 -6.63 -38.49 12.78
N GLY A 760 -6.05 -38.57 13.98
CA GLY A 760 -4.83 -39.37 14.24
C GLY A 760 -4.96 -40.89 13.97
N ASP A 761 -6.03 -41.33 13.30
CA ASP A 761 -6.45 -42.72 13.12
C ASP A 761 -6.57 -43.14 11.63
N VAL A 762 -6.35 -42.25 10.65
CA VAL A 762 -6.43 -42.61 9.22
C VAL A 762 -5.06 -43.07 8.71
N ASN A 763 -4.91 -44.37 8.49
CA ASN A 763 -3.67 -44.97 7.99
C ASN A 763 -3.31 -44.43 6.59
N TYR A 764 -2.15 -43.80 6.40
CA TYR A 764 -1.68 -43.30 5.09
C TYR A 764 -1.78 -44.36 3.99
N ASN A 765 -1.54 -45.63 4.31
CA ASN A 765 -1.62 -46.72 3.35
C ASN A 765 -3.03 -46.93 2.80
N SER A 766 -4.07 -46.50 3.52
CA SER A 766 -5.47 -46.59 3.10
C SER A 766 -5.88 -45.53 2.06
N LEU A 767 -5.08 -44.48 1.85
CA LEU A 767 -5.33 -43.47 0.83
C LEU A 767 -5.11 -44.04 -0.59
N THR A 768 -5.92 -43.60 -1.56
CA THR A 768 -5.71 -43.94 -2.97
C THR A 768 -4.40 -43.35 -3.49
N SER A 769 -3.82 -43.92 -4.56
CA SER A 769 -2.59 -43.39 -5.16
C SER A 769 -2.72 -41.91 -5.54
N ARG A 770 -3.87 -41.51 -6.08
CA ARG A 770 -4.17 -40.11 -6.41
C ARG A 770 -4.22 -39.21 -5.18
N GLN A 771 -4.87 -39.64 -4.10
CA GLN A 771 -4.91 -38.87 -2.83
C GLN A 771 -3.53 -38.73 -2.19
N LYS A 772 -2.68 -39.76 -2.31
CA LYS A 772 -1.28 -39.72 -1.85
C LYS A 772 -0.43 -38.76 -2.70
N GLU A 773 -0.60 -38.80 -4.02
CA GLU A 773 0.08 -37.91 -4.97
C GLU A 773 -0.32 -36.43 -4.81
N GLU A 774 -1.58 -36.17 -4.45
CA GLU A 774 -2.14 -34.82 -4.25
C GLU A 774 -2.11 -34.36 -2.79
N MET A 775 -1.56 -35.18 -1.88
CA MET A 775 -1.49 -34.94 -0.44
C MET A 775 -2.81 -34.49 0.20
N TYR A 776 -3.91 -35.05 -0.28
CA TYR A 776 -5.25 -34.66 0.10
C TYR A 776 -5.46 -34.76 1.62
N GLY A 777 -5.76 -33.64 2.29
CA GLY A 777 -6.05 -33.58 3.73
C GLY A 777 -4.86 -33.24 4.64
N LEU A 778 -3.66 -32.99 4.10
CA LEU A 778 -2.51 -32.53 4.87
C LEU A 778 -2.42 -31.01 4.87
N ALA A 779 -2.19 -30.39 6.03
CA ALA A 779 -1.98 -28.95 6.16
C ALA A 779 -0.54 -28.57 5.77
N PRO A 780 -0.25 -28.17 4.51
CA PRO A 780 1.13 -28.03 4.01
C PRO A 780 1.95 -27.01 4.80
N TRP A 781 1.32 -25.93 5.30
CA TRP A 781 1.99 -24.92 6.10
C TRP A 781 2.60 -25.46 7.39
N LYS A 782 2.01 -26.50 7.99
CA LYS A 782 2.56 -27.14 9.19
C LYS A 782 3.85 -27.91 8.89
N ALA A 783 3.88 -28.63 7.75
CA ALA A 783 5.07 -29.33 7.30
C ALA A 783 6.20 -28.35 6.90
N MET A 784 5.84 -27.26 6.23
CA MET A 784 6.78 -26.18 5.91
C MET A 784 7.35 -25.53 7.18
N ASN A 785 6.51 -25.22 8.18
CA ASN A 785 6.96 -24.71 9.48
C ASN A 785 7.85 -25.70 10.24
N TYR A 786 7.58 -27.00 10.14
CA TYR A 786 8.46 -28.02 10.71
C TYR A 786 9.84 -28.02 10.03
N ALA A 787 9.90 -27.85 8.71
CA ALA A 787 11.18 -27.74 8.02
C ALA A 787 11.97 -26.48 8.40
N ILE A 788 11.29 -25.35 8.56
CA ILE A 788 11.86 -24.11 9.09
C ILE A 788 12.40 -24.35 10.50
N TYR A 789 11.62 -24.97 11.40
CA TYR A 789 12.06 -25.31 12.75
C TYR A 789 13.33 -26.18 12.72
N LYS A 790 13.34 -27.26 11.93
CA LYS A 790 14.50 -28.14 11.81
C LYS A 790 15.74 -27.41 11.30
N TYR A 791 15.58 -26.53 10.32
CA TYR A 791 16.65 -25.66 9.87
C TYR A 791 17.15 -24.76 11.00
N ASN A 792 16.27 -24.02 11.69
CA ASN A 792 16.62 -23.12 12.79
C ASN A 792 17.30 -23.84 13.96
N THR A 793 17.03 -25.13 14.18
CA THR A 793 17.74 -25.94 15.20
C THR A 793 19.13 -26.42 14.78
N SER A 794 19.48 -26.33 13.49
CA SER A 794 20.81 -26.66 13.00
C SER A 794 21.83 -25.56 13.34
N VAL A 795 23.12 -25.90 13.36
CA VAL A 795 24.20 -24.92 13.60
C VAL A 795 24.11 -23.73 12.64
N ILE A 796 23.74 -23.99 11.38
CA ILE A 796 23.61 -22.97 10.34
C ILE A 796 22.40 -22.09 10.60
N GLY A 797 21.23 -22.68 10.87
CA GLY A 797 20.01 -21.91 11.13
C GLY A 797 20.03 -21.15 12.45
N GLN A 798 20.85 -21.55 13.43
CA GLN A 798 21.11 -20.72 14.62
C GLN A 798 21.89 -19.44 14.29
N SER A 799 22.72 -19.48 13.24
CA SER A 799 23.51 -18.32 12.78
C SER A 799 22.70 -17.43 11.83
N TYR A 800 21.85 -18.03 10.99
CA TYR A 800 21.04 -17.34 9.98
C TYR A 800 19.57 -17.80 10.05
N PRO A 801 18.84 -17.47 11.11
CA PRO A 801 17.50 -18.03 11.34
C PRO A 801 16.46 -17.47 10.37
N CYS A 802 15.51 -18.33 10.00
CA CYS A 802 14.23 -17.90 9.46
C CYS A 802 13.30 -17.56 10.64
N ASN A 803 13.09 -16.27 10.89
CA ASN A 803 12.21 -15.77 11.95
C ASN A 803 10.77 -15.56 11.47
N MET A 804 10.40 -16.26 10.42
CA MET A 804 9.08 -16.20 9.82
C MET A 804 8.43 -17.58 9.86
N GLN A 805 7.11 -17.61 9.91
CA GLN A 805 6.32 -18.84 9.86
C GLN A 805 5.10 -18.69 8.98
N TYR A 806 4.71 -19.78 8.35
CA TYR A 806 3.46 -19.87 7.60
C TYR A 806 2.29 -19.89 8.57
N ASN A 807 1.33 -19.02 8.31
CA ASN A 807 0.07 -18.95 9.04
C ASN A 807 -1.08 -19.05 8.03
N ALA A 808 -2.03 -19.95 8.29
CA ALA A 808 -3.23 -20.12 7.48
C ALA A 808 -4.42 -19.25 7.95
N GLY A 809 -4.19 -18.33 8.90
CA GLY A 809 -5.22 -17.50 9.53
C GLY A 809 -6.06 -18.27 10.56
N ALA A 810 -6.41 -17.61 11.67
CA ALA A 810 -7.15 -18.22 12.78
C ALA A 810 -8.67 -18.38 12.52
N SER A 811 -9.21 -17.77 11.45
CA SER A 811 -10.65 -17.82 11.15
C SER A 811 -10.99 -19.10 10.36
N LEU A 812 -12.03 -19.81 10.81
CA LEU A 812 -12.61 -21.02 10.21
C LEU A 812 -13.40 -20.74 8.91
N ILE A 813 -13.20 -19.59 8.28
CA ILE A 813 -13.94 -19.17 7.10
C ILE A 813 -13.12 -19.52 5.85
N TYR A 814 -13.81 -19.92 4.78
CA TYR A 814 -13.29 -20.26 3.45
C TYR A 814 -12.64 -19.04 2.75
N ASP A 815 -11.60 -18.46 3.34
CA ASP A 815 -10.75 -17.49 2.65
C ASP A 815 -9.86 -18.29 1.68
N ASN A 816 -10.10 -18.14 0.38
CA ASN A 816 -9.42 -18.82 -0.72
C ASN A 816 -8.01 -18.24 -0.90
N ARG A 817 -7.20 -18.23 0.16
CA ARG A 817 -5.84 -17.68 0.20
C ARG A 817 -4.82 -18.73 0.58
N TYR A 818 -3.62 -18.61 0.01
CA TYR A 818 -2.48 -19.41 0.41
C TYR A 818 -2.00 -19.04 1.83
N PRO A 819 -1.29 -19.95 2.53
CA PRO A 819 -0.71 -19.64 3.83
C PRO A 819 0.29 -18.49 3.71
N GLN A 820 0.08 -17.44 4.49
CA GLN A 820 0.95 -16.26 4.46
C GLN A 820 2.16 -16.43 5.37
N LEU A 821 3.28 -15.85 4.95
CA LEU A 821 4.48 -15.81 5.76
C LEU A 821 4.41 -14.61 6.73
N SER A 822 4.43 -14.89 8.02
CA SER A 822 4.24 -13.92 9.10
C SER A 822 5.40 -13.94 10.08
N SER A 823 5.64 -12.82 10.79
CA SER A 823 6.70 -12.73 11.78
C SER A 823 6.47 -13.72 12.94
N GLY A 824 7.55 -14.34 13.38
CA GLY A 824 7.56 -15.36 14.44
C GLY A 824 8.20 -16.67 13.96
N ALA A 825 9.23 -17.13 14.67
CA ALA A 825 9.88 -18.40 14.37
C ALA A 825 9.05 -19.60 14.86
N PRO A 826 8.95 -20.70 14.08
CA PRO A 826 8.42 -21.97 14.56
C PRO A 826 9.21 -22.47 15.78
N ASN A 827 8.53 -22.80 16.88
CA ASN A 827 9.15 -23.25 18.14
C ASN A 827 8.91 -24.74 18.45
N SER A 828 9.73 -25.29 19.35
CA SER A 828 9.70 -26.71 19.74
C SER A 828 8.42 -27.16 20.45
N ALA A 829 7.76 -26.25 21.18
CA ALA A 829 6.47 -26.53 21.83
C ALA A 829 5.34 -26.69 20.82
N THR A 830 5.45 -26.00 19.68
CA THR A 830 4.45 -26.00 18.60
C THR A 830 4.78 -26.98 17.49
N TYR A 831 6.04 -27.39 17.31
CA TYR A 831 6.48 -28.20 16.15
C TYR A 831 7.46 -29.33 16.51
N SER A 832 7.12 -30.13 17.53
CA SER A 832 7.92 -31.30 17.95
C SER A 832 7.88 -32.45 16.93
N ALA A 833 8.89 -33.33 16.94
CA ALA A 833 9.01 -34.45 16.01
C ALA A 833 7.83 -35.44 16.07
N SER A 834 7.19 -35.60 17.24
CA SER A 834 6.05 -36.51 17.43
C SER A 834 4.71 -35.89 17.02
N SER A 835 4.61 -34.56 16.92
CA SER A 835 3.33 -33.88 16.65
C SER A 835 3.16 -33.38 15.23
N TYR A 836 4.22 -33.29 14.39
CA TYR A 836 4.12 -32.69 13.04
C TYR A 836 4.96 -33.36 11.96
N ASN A 837 5.58 -34.52 12.25
CA ASN A 837 6.04 -35.37 11.18
C ASN A 837 4.82 -35.95 10.46
N VAL A 838 4.63 -35.53 9.22
CA VAL A 838 3.53 -35.90 8.32
C VAL A 838 3.34 -37.42 8.17
N LEU A 839 4.33 -38.23 8.57
CA LEU A 839 4.24 -39.70 8.61
C LEU A 839 4.23 -40.33 10.01
N LEU A 840 4.57 -39.62 11.10
CA LEU A 840 4.34 -40.12 12.46
C LEU A 840 2.90 -39.86 12.92
N GLN A 841 2.19 -38.90 12.34
CA GLN A 841 0.74 -38.75 12.52
C GLN A 841 -0.08 -39.85 11.80
N ASN A 842 0.55 -40.67 10.97
CA ASN A 842 -0.11 -41.64 10.09
C ASN A 842 0.30 -43.11 10.37
N ASN A 843 0.88 -43.39 11.54
CA ASN A 843 1.18 -44.75 12.02
C ASN A 843 0.56 -45.02 13.38
#